data_AF-A0A378UEX7-F1
#
_entry.id   AF-A0A378UEX7-F1
#
_cell.length_a   1.000
_cell.length_b   1.000
_cell.length_c   1.000
_cell.angle_alpha   90.00
_cell.angle_beta   90.00
_cell.angle_gamma   90.00
#
_symmetry.space_group_name_H-M   'P 1'
#
loop_
_entity.id
_entity.type
_entity.pdbx_description
1 polymer ?
#
loop_
_entity_poly.entity_id
_entity_poly.type
_entity_poly.pdbx_seq_one_letter_code
_entity_poly.pdbx_strand_id
1 'polypeptide(L)'
;MMADKEKSVGEYILVIGIIAIVAAIAAVFLANFIFVTWQNVPMSLYSYNTISVYNDAYGEFPKVKTAIQGSIGAGVVAWIALMALVMVAIFGKPKRELHGSAKFADMMDVRKTGFILTPKQQKEKFAKKPSNPSILVGKYKGKLLEFFGNEFTFVAAPTRSGKGVGIVIPNLLHYRDSVVVLDVKNENWDITAGFRSKYQECYLFAPKAEDECSHRYNPLDYIDRSEKKRMGDIQNIANIMYPADGQDAFWQNAAQRLFSGLVLYMLETTNRPCTMAELIKLATPNKPLNEWIEDTIIARAGRKADPENGVEEIEPMLISVFYKDGVEQPFTEDRKGLEERKEKRPLSVECVEALMSFAGNASENTRAGILASMISPLNIFTDPMVAAATSASDFRLDEVRKKKMSIFVGIQPNELARFDKLLNLFFSQLINLNTRVLPEQDPSLKYQCLVLLDEFTALGKVDIINKAVAYIAGYNMRLMLIFQNKSQCEQYYTKEGTQTMLSNMACQIVFAPRTIDDAKSYSELLGTETVKGKSVSRNKGGKGGGGGSVSTSDQSRALMLPQELKELDQSKEIVLYNAEKPILADKIRYFQDPIFMERANQKIADRCMPKKLNVDAMLEVMRGVIQEEITDVSQLPSGKEMVEDPRWNAFFDEMNAVLGFDADFFKAA
;
A
#
# COMPACT_ATOMS: atom_id res chain seq x y z
N MET A 1 -8.90 25.93 40.66
CA MET A 1 -9.96 25.46 41.57
C MET A 1 -10.97 26.60 41.77
N MET A 2 -11.78 26.92 40.74
CA MET A 2 -12.96 27.77 40.94
C MET A 2 -14.10 26.81 41.24
N ALA A 3 -14.52 26.77 42.50
CA ALA A 3 -15.67 25.98 42.92
C ALA A 3 -16.90 26.54 42.20
N ASP A 4 -17.55 25.69 41.40
CA ASP A 4 -18.94 25.89 40.97
C ASP A 4 -19.78 26.06 42.24
N LYS A 5 -20.09 27.31 42.61
CA LYS A 5 -21.13 27.59 43.59
C LYS A 5 -22.43 27.10 42.97
N GLU A 6 -22.94 25.97 43.45
CA GLU A 6 -24.30 25.54 43.14
C GLU A 6 -25.24 26.72 43.45
N LYS A 7 -25.83 27.30 42.39
CA LYS A 7 -26.83 28.36 42.53
C LYS A 7 -27.95 27.90 43.46
N SER A 8 -28.37 28.77 44.37
CA SER A 8 -29.45 28.48 45.30
C SER A 8 -30.74 28.18 44.52
N VAL A 9 -31.60 27.30 45.06
CA VAL A 9 -32.93 27.02 44.48
C VAL A 9 -33.71 28.32 44.23
N GLY A 10 -33.53 29.33 45.09
CA GLY A 10 -34.14 30.65 44.92
C GLY A 10 -33.65 31.42 43.69
N GLU A 11 -32.39 31.27 43.29
CA GLU A 11 -31.83 31.93 42.10
C GLU A 11 -32.36 31.30 40.81
N TYR A 12 -32.55 29.99 40.78
CA TYR A 12 -33.17 29.30 39.64
C TYR A 12 -34.62 29.71 39.45
N ILE A 13 -35.39 29.79 40.54
CA ILE A 13 -36.79 30.24 40.50
C ILE A 13 -36.88 31.66 39.96
N LEU A 14 -35.98 32.56 40.41
CA LEU A 14 -35.95 33.94 39.96
C LEU A 14 -35.61 34.06 38.46
N VAL A 15 -34.60 33.32 37.99
CA VAL A 15 -34.22 33.30 36.56
C VAL A 15 -35.32 32.71 35.69
N ILE A 16 -35.93 31.59 36.08
CA ILE A 16 -37.06 30.98 35.35
C ILE A 16 -38.25 31.93 35.32
N GLY A 17 -38.54 32.62 36.42
CA GLY A 17 -39.60 33.62 36.50
C GLY A 17 -39.39 34.78 35.52
N ILE A 18 -38.17 35.34 35.47
CA ILE A 18 -37.83 36.42 34.52
C ILE A 18 -37.98 35.93 33.07
N ILE A 19 -37.45 34.75 32.75
CA ILE A 19 -37.55 34.18 31.40
C ILE A 19 -39.02 33.94 31.01
N ALA A 20 -39.84 33.42 31.93
CA ALA A 20 -41.26 33.17 31.70
C ALA A 20 -42.03 34.46 31.38
N ILE A 21 -41.73 35.55 32.09
CA ILE A 21 -42.35 36.87 31.87
C ILE A 21 -41.95 37.43 30.49
N VAL A 22 -40.65 37.43 30.18
CA VAL A 22 -40.15 37.91 28.87
C VAL A 22 -40.74 37.09 27.73
N ALA A 23 -40.78 35.76 27.88
CA ALA A 23 -41.39 34.86 26.92
C ALA A 23 -42.90 35.11 26.75
N ALA A 24 -43.62 35.41 27.82
CA ALA A 24 -45.06 35.70 27.77
C ALA A 24 -45.32 37.00 27.00
N ILE A 25 -44.51 38.04 27.23
CA ILE A 25 -44.58 39.29 26.47
C ILE A 25 -44.34 39.01 24.98
N ALA A 26 -43.28 38.27 24.64
CA ALA A 26 -43.00 37.91 23.25
C ALA A 26 -44.13 37.10 22.60
N ALA A 27 -44.76 36.18 23.35
CA ALA A 27 -45.91 35.41 22.89
C ALA A 27 -47.14 36.27 22.60
N VAL A 28 -47.39 37.33 23.38
CA VAL A 28 -48.45 38.30 23.11
C VAL A 28 -48.16 39.08 21.82
N PHE A 29 -46.93 39.53 21.60
CA PHE A 29 -46.54 40.19 20.35
C PHE A 29 -46.67 39.26 19.14
N LEU A 30 -46.29 37.98 19.29
CA LEU A 30 -46.44 36.96 18.26
C LEU A 30 -47.92 36.69 17.93
N ALA A 31 -48.77 36.56 18.94
CA ALA A 31 -50.21 36.38 18.75
C ALA A 31 -50.81 37.55 17.97
N ASN A 32 -50.51 38.79 18.35
CA ASN A 32 -50.98 39.98 17.62
C ASN A 32 -50.47 40.02 16.18
N PHE A 33 -49.23 39.55 15.93
CA PHE A 33 -48.63 39.52 14.59
C PHE A 33 -49.33 38.50 13.69
N ILE A 34 -49.58 37.30 14.21
CA ILE A 34 -50.32 36.24 13.52
C ILE A 34 -51.75 36.73 13.22
N PHE A 35 -52.38 37.45 14.14
CA PHE A 35 -53.72 37.99 13.93
C PHE A 35 -53.76 39.05 12.81
N VAL A 36 -52.84 40.02 12.83
CA VAL A 36 -52.74 41.09 11.83
C VAL A 36 -52.49 40.52 10.43
N THR A 37 -51.60 39.53 10.32
CA THR A 37 -51.29 38.86 9.05
C THR A 37 -52.44 37.98 8.57
N TRP A 38 -53.15 37.29 9.46
CA TRP A 38 -54.31 36.48 9.09
C TRP A 38 -55.50 37.33 8.61
N GLN A 39 -55.79 38.44 9.28
CA GLN A 39 -56.92 39.32 8.92
C GLN A 39 -56.56 40.39 7.88
N ASN A 40 -55.33 40.40 7.34
CA ASN A 40 -54.83 41.44 6.44
C ASN A 40 -55.03 42.87 6.99
N VAL A 41 -54.83 43.04 8.29
CA VAL A 41 -54.91 44.34 8.95
C VAL A 41 -53.67 45.17 8.57
N PRO A 42 -53.80 46.48 8.28
CA PRO A 42 -52.64 47.33 8.01
C PRO A 42 -51.62 47.26 9.16
N MET A 43 -50.33 47.08 8.81
CA MET A 43 -49.26 46.93 9.79
C MET A 43 -49.09 48.17 10.70
N SER A 44 -49.62 49.32 10.30
CA SER A 44 -49.70 50.52 11.13
C SER A 44 -50.56 50.36 12.39
N LEU A 45 -51.44 49.35 12.43
CA LEU A 45 -52.32 49.03 13.56
C LEU A 45 -51.77 47.87 14.42
N TYR A 46 -50.57 47.36 14.12
CA TYR A 46 -49.91 46.33 14.91
C TYR A 46 -49.37 46.92 16.23
N SER A 47 -49.88 46.40 17.34
CA SER A 47 -49.55 46.79 18.71
C SER A 47 -49.78 45.60 19.64
N TYR A 48 -49.37 45.72 20.90
CA TYR A 48 -49.59 44.71 21.93
C TYR A 48 -51.08 44.45 22.23
N ASN A 49 -51.96 45.42 21.94
CA ASN A 49 -53.38 45.38 22.23
C ASN A 49 -54.27 45.19 20.98
N THR A 50 -53.71 44.93 19.79
CA THR A 50 -54.48 44.85 18.54
C THR A 50 -55.60 43.82 18.62
N ILE A 51 -55.34 42.62 19.15
CA ILE A 51 -56.35 41.59 19.34
C ILE A 51 -57.47 42.06 20.28
N SER A 52 -57.15 42.78 21.36
CA SER A 52 -58.15 43.29 22.30
C SER A 52 -59.08 44.30 21.63
N VAL A 53 -58.50 45.27 20.91
CA VAL A 53 -59.25 46.30 20.18
C VAL A 53 -60.15 45.67 19.11
N TYR A 54 -59.66 44.67 18.39
CA TYR A 54 -60.45 43.97 17.37
C TYR A 54 -61.51 43.03 17.96
N ASN A 55 -61.26 42.47 19.13
CA ASN A 55 -62.25 41.67 19.85
C ASN A 55 -63.44 42.54 20.31
N ASP A 56 -63.16 43.73 20.83
CA ASP A 56 -64.20 44.65 21.30
C ASP A 56 -65.03 45.23 20.13
N ALA A 57 -64.40 45.47 18.99
CA ALA A 57 -65.08 46.02 17.81
C ALA A 57 -65.77 44.97 16.93
N TYR A 58 -65.21 43.76 16.81
CA TYR A 58 -65.61 42.78 15.80
C TYR A 58 -65.71 41.33 16.33
N GLY A 59 -65.62 41.11 17.64
CA GLY A 59 -65.58 39.77 18.26
C GLY A 59 -66.87 38.95 18.10
N GLU A 60 -67.98 39.57 17.72
CA GLU A 60 -69.24 38.87 17.41
C GLU A 60 -69.21 38.18 16.04
N PHE A 61 -68.33 38.61 15.12
CA PHE A 61 -68.23 37.99 13.81
C PHE A 61 -67.47 36.64 13.89
N PRO A 62 -68.07 35.53 13.44
CA PRO A 62 -67.49 34.20 13.60
C PRO A 62 -66.06 34.08 13.03
N LYS A 63 -65.80 34.68 11.86
CA LYS A 63 -64.48 34.62 11.20
C LYS A 63 -63.39 35.35 12.00
N VAL A 64 -63.71 36.50 12.58
CA VAL A 64 -62.77 37.29 13.38
C VAL A 64 -62.51 36.59 14.71
N LYS A 65 -63.56 36.06 15.35
CA LYS A 65 -63.47 35.28 16.59
C LYS A 65 -62.57 34.04 16.45
N THR A 66 -62.69 33.30 15.35
CA THR A 66 -61.80 32.15 15.07
C THR A 66 -60.34 32.59 14.87
N ALA A 67 -60.10 33.70 14.18
CA ALA A 67 -58.74 34.22 13.98
C ALA A 67 -58.11 34.71 15.30
N ILE A 68 -58.89 35.35 16.18
CA ILE A 68 -58.45 35.74 17.52
C ILE A 68 -58.04 34.51 18.33
N GLN A 69 -58.94 33.52 18.44
CA GLN A 69 -58.68 32.30 19.21
C GLN A 69 -57.48 31.51 18.65
N GLY A 70 -57.37 31.40 17.33
CA GLY A 70 -56.24 30.72 16.68
C GLY A 70 -54.91 31.42 16.90
N SER A 71 -54.88 32.76 16.84
CA SER A 71 -53.66 33.54 17.02
C SER A 71 -53.18 33.55 18.48
N ILE A 72 -54.11 33.68 19.45
CA ILE A 72 -53.81 33.52 20.88
C ILE A 72 -53.31 32.11 21.16
N GLY A 73 -53.98 31.08 20.61
CA GLY A 73 -53.57 29.69 20.75
C GLY A 73 -52.15 29.44 20.25
N ALA A 74 -51.78 29.97 19.08
CA ALA A 74 -50.43 29.88 18.53
C ALA A 74 -49.38 30.56 19.43
N GLY A 75 -49.68 31.74 19.98
CA GLY A 75 -48.81 32.42 20.94
C GLY A 75 -48.59 31.60 22.22
N VAL A 76 -49.65 31.04 22.79
CA VAL A 76 -49.57 30.18 23.99
C VAL A 76 -48.76 28.91 23.73
N VAL A 77 -48.95 28.25 22.58
CA VAL A 77 -48.17 27.06 22.21
C VAL A 77 -46.68 27.40 22.07
N ALA A 78 -46.35 28.52 21.44
CA ALA A 78 -44.97 28.98 21.32
C ALA A 78 -44.34 29.27 22.69
N TRP A 79 -45.10 29.88 23.61
CA TRP A 79 -44.66 30.13 24.98
C TRP A 79 -44.39 28.82 25.75
N ILE A 80 -45.31 27.86 25.69
CA ILE A 80 -45.16 26.55 26.34
C ILE A 80 -43.94 25.81 25.78
N ALA A 81 -43.75 25.82 24.46
CA ALA A 81 -42.61 25.17 23.81
C ALA A 81 -41.27 25.79 24.24
N LEU A 82 -41.20 27.12 24.33
CA LEU A 82 -40.01 27.82 24.80
C LEU A 82 -39.73 27.52 26.28
N MET A 83 -40.75 27.51 27.14
CA MET A 83 -40.60 27.16 28.55
C MET A 83 -40.18 25.70 28.74
N ALA A 84 -40.69 24.78 27.93
CA ALA A 84 -40.24 23.39 27.94
C ALA A 84 -38.75 23.26 27.58
N LEU A 85 -38.26 24.01 26.57
CA LEU A 85 -36.84 24.04 26.21
C LEU A 85 -35.96 24.61 27.32
N VAL A 86 -36.39 25.71 27.96
CA VAL A 86 -35.67 26.33 29.08
C VAL A 86 -35.60 25.38 30.28
N MET A 87 -36.70 24.70 30.59
CA MET A 87 -36.74 23.69 31.65
C MET A 87 -35.79 22.52 31.36
N VAL A 88 -35.74 22.04 30.11
CA VAL A 88 -34.78 21.00 29.69
C VAL A 88 -33.34 21.49 29.80
N ALA A 89 -33.07 22.75 29.45
CA ALA A 89 -31.72 23.32 29.53
C ALA A 89 -31.23 23.51 30.98
N ILE A 90 -32.12 23.91 31.90
CA ILE A 90 -31.77 24.17 33.31
C ILE A 90 -31.70 22.87 34.12
N PHE A 91 -32.65 21.96 33.92
CA PHE A 91 -32.76 20.72 34.70
C PHE A 91 -32.15 19.50 34.01
N GLY A 92 -31.75 19.62 32.75
CA GLY A 92 -30.96 18.62 32.03
C GLY A 92 -29.57 18.52 32.63
N LYS A 93 -29.41 17.73 33.69
CA LYS A 93 -28.10 17.50 34.30
C LYS A 93 -27.16 16.84 33.27
N PRO A 94 -25.94 17.36 33.06
CA PRO A 94 -24.94 16.66 32.26
C PRO A 94 -24.71 15.27 32.86
N LYS A 95 -24.54 14.25 32.00
CA LYS A 95 -24.16 12.91 32.47
C LYS A 95 -22.85 13.04 33.23
N ARG A 96 -22.80 12.50 34.46
CA ARG A 96 -21.55 12.44 35.24
C ARG A 96 -20.66 11.35 34.64
N GLU A 97 -19.44 11.72 34.26
CA GLU A 97 -18.49 10.85 33.54
C GLU A 97 -17.38 10.35 34.48
N LEU A 98 -17.74 9.73 35.61
CA LEU A 98 -16.80 9.32 36.67
C LEU A 98 -15.78 8.25 36.23
N HIS A 99 -16.18 7.36 35.32
CA HIS A 99 -15.41 6.19 34.87
C HIS A 99 -15.09 6.20 33.38
N GLY A 100 -15.17 7.38 32.76
CA GLY A 100 -15.00 7.58 31.31
C GLY A 100 -16.31 7.83 30.58
N SER A 101 -16.17 8.29 29.33
CA SER A 101 -17.27 8.71 28.45
C SER A 101 -17.14 8.13 27.04
N ALA A 102 -16.50 6.97 26.93
CA ALA A 102 -16.42 6.23 25.69
C ALA A 102 -17.82 5.99 25.11
N LYS A 103 -18.00 6.25 23.81
CA LYS A 103 -19.23 5.92 23.10
C LYS A 103 -18.93 5.79 21.61
N PHE A 104 -19.74 5.00 20.91
CA PHE A 104 -19.67 4.96 19.46
C PHE A 104 -20.06 6.30 18.83
N ALA A 105 -19.42 6.61 17.71
CA ALA A 105 -19.64 7.81 16.93
C ALA A 105 -21.08 7.89 16.39
N ASP A 106 -21.71 9.05 16.54
CA ASP A 106 -22.93 9.40 15.83
C ASP A 106 -22.62 10.02 14.45
N MET A 107 -23.65 10.38 13.69
CA MET A 107 -23.45 10.97 12.35
C MET A 107 -22.70 12.32 12.37
N MET A 108 -22.78 13.09 13.47
CA MET A 108 -22.00 14.33 13.58
C MET A 108 -20.54 14.02 13.84
N ASP A 109 -20.25 13.08 14.74
CA ASP A 109 -18.89 12.59 14.99
C ASP A 109 -18.27 12.01 13.70
N VAL A 110 -18.99 11.16 12.96
CA VAL A 110 -18.52 10.58 11.67
C VAL A 110 -18.30 11.66 10.60
N ARG A 111 -19.05 12.76 10.61
CA ARG A 111 -18.80 13.87 9.67
C ARG A 111 -17.53 14.66 10.02
N LYS A 112 -17.18 14.77 11.31
CA LYS A 112 -15.95 15.45 11.76
C LYS A 112 -14.69 14.73 11.28
N THR A 113 -14.73 13.40 11.17
CA THR A 113 -13.61 12.62 10.62
C THR A 113 -13.31 12.96 9.15
N GLY A 114 -14.28 13.53 8.43
CA GLY A 114 -14.15 13.85 7.01
C GLY A 114 -14.27 12.63 6.10
N PHE A 115 -14.77 11.49 6.59
CA PHE A 115 -14.96 10.27 5.80
C PHE A 115 -16.19 10.32 4.88
N ILE A 116 -17.22 11.08 5.27
CA ILE A 116 -18.42 11.27 4.46
C ILE A 116 -18.37 12.67 3.85
N LEU A 117 -17.98 12.73 2.59
CA LEU A 117 -17.88 13.97 1.82
C LEU A 117 -18.98 14.04 0.75
N THR A 118 -19.36 15.26 0.38
CA THR A 118 -20.23 15.50 -0.78
C THR A 118 -19.47 15.21 -2.08
N PRO A 119 -20.15 14.85 -3.19
CA PRO A 119 -19.48 14.60 -4.48
C PRO A 119 -18.58 15.75 -4.96
N LYS A 120 -18.98 16.99 -4.67
CA LYS A 120 -18.18 18.19 -4.97
C LYS A 120 -16.86 18.18 -4.18
N GLN A 121 -16.92 17.98 -2.87
CA GLN A 121 -15.74 17.90 -2.00
C GLN A 121 -14.82 16.72 -2.35
N GLN A 122 -15.39 15.58 -2.73
CA GLN A 122 -14.62 14.43 -3.22
C GLN A 122 -13.84 14.81 -4.48
N LYS A 123 -14.51 15.42 -5.47
CA LYS A 123 -13.87 15.88 -6.71
C LYS A 123 -12.75 16.88 -6.44
N GLU A 124 -12.96 17.82 -5.52
CA GLU A 124 -11.95 18.78 -5.08
C GLU A 124 -10.73 18.10 -4.42
N LYS A 125 -10.95 17.10 -3.54
CA LYS A 125 -9.86 16.33 -2.93
C LYS A 125 -9.08 15.52 -3.98
N PHE A 126 -9.77 14.84 -4.88
CA PHE A 126 -9.13 14.05 -5.94
C PHE A 126 -8.33 14.91 -6.94
N ALA A 127 -8.75 16.16 -7.16
CA ALA A 127 -8.10 17.07 -8.10
C ALA A 127 -6.82 17.74 -7.54
N LYS A 128 -6.50 17.56 -6.25
CA LYS A 128 -5.25 18.06 -5.66
C LYS A 128 -4.04 17.47 -6.40
N LYS A 129 -2.92 18.19 -6.37
CA LYS A 129 -1.62 17.73 -6.88
C LYS A 129 -0.58 17.78 -5.77
N PRO A 130 0.13 16.68 -5.49
CA PRO A 130 -0.12 15.33 -5.99
C PRO A 130 -1.53 14.82 -5.64
N SER A 131 -2.04 13.87 -6.42
CA SER A 131 -3.40 13.37 -6.24
C SER A 131 -3.62 12.73 -4.87
N ASN A 132 -4.82 12.88 -4.34
CA ASN A 132 -5.21 12.42 -3.01
C ASN A 132 -6.42 11.47 -3.10
N PRO A 133 -6.21 10.21 -3.50
CA PRO A 133 -7.25 9.19 -3.55
C PRO A 133 -7.65 8.71 -2.14
N SER A 134 -8.89 8.26 -2.00
CA SER A 134 -9.43 7.72 -0.75
C SER A 134 -9.30 6.21 -0.67
N ILE A 135 -9.08 5.72 0.55
CA ILE A 135 -9.22 4.31 0.91
C ILE A 135 -10.63 4.11 1.47
N LEU A 136 -11.31 3.06 1.05
CA LEU A 136 -12.59 2.66 1.62
C LEU A 136 -12.35 1.88 2.90
N VAL A 137 -12.96 2.35 4.00
CA VAL A 137 -12.76 1.78 5.35
C VAL A 137 -14.05 1.22 5.96
N GLY A 138 -15.16 1.27 5.22
CA GLY A 138 -16.45 0.71 5.66
C GLY A 138 -17.67 1.46 5.12
N LYS A 139 -18.84 1.15 5.67
CA LYS A 139 -20.11 1.86 5.42
C LYS A 139 -20.74 2.31 6.74
N TYR A 140 -21.29 3.51 6.78
CA TYR A 140 -22.07 4.00 7.92
C TYR A 140 -23.43 4.53 7.44
N LYS A 141 -24.51 3.89 7.91
CA LYS A 141 -25.89 4.20 7.49
C LYS A 141 -26.05 4.26 5.96
N GLY A 142 -25.50 3.25 5.28
CA GLY A 142 -25.56 3.12 3.81
C GLY A 142 -24.57 4.00 3.03
N LYS A 143 -23.77 4.85 3.69
CA LYS A 143 -22.77 5.71 3.03
C LYS A 143 -21.37 5.11 3.16
N LEU A 144 -20.61 5.08 2.07
CA LEU A 144 -19.20 4.69 2.09
C LEU A 144 -18.38 5.66 2.96
N LEU A 145 -17.48 5.10 3.76
CA LEU A 145 -16.50 5.84 4.54
C LEU A 145 -15.20 5.94 3.73
N GLU A 146 -14.85 7.15 3.30
CA GLU A 146 -13.70 7.42 2.44
C GLU A 146 -12.56 8.09 3.22
N PHE A 147 -11.50 7.32 3.48
CA PHE A 147 -10.32 7.77 4.18
C PHE A 147 -9.29 8.41 3.22
N PHE A 148 -9.34 9.73 3.11
CA PHE A 148 -8.37 10.55 2.38
C PHE A 148 -7.13 10.85 3.23
N GLY A 149 -6.00 11.11 2.58
CA GLY A 149 -4.75 11.47 3.25
C GLY A 149 -3.58 10.63 2.79
N ASN A 150 -2.50 10.69 3.55
CA ASN A 150 -1.25 9.97 3.29
C ASN A 150 -0.94 8.94 4.39
N GLU A 151 -1.75 8.93 5.43
CA GLU A 151 -1.60 8.08 6.60
C GLU A 151 -2.03 6.65 6.27
N PHE A 152 -1.51 5.71 7.05
CA PHE A 152 -1.65 4.28 6.78
C PHE A 152 -2.92 3.70 7.37
N THR A 153 -3.32 2.59 6.76
CA THR A 153 -4.48 1.81 7.19
C THR A 153 -4.01 0.47 7.73
N PHE A 154 -4.51 0.14 8.91
CA PHE A 154 -4.33 -1.14 9.55
C PHE A 154 -5.64 -1.92 9.50
N VAL A 155 -5.57 -3.22 9.16
CA VAL A 155 -6.74 -4.09 9.18
C VAL A 155 -6.44 -5.33 10.01
N ALA A 156 -7.06 -5.44 11.18
CA ALA A 156 -7.07 -6.65 11.97
C ALA A 156 -8.29 -7.50 11.59
N ALA A 157 -8.04 -8.55 10.81
CA ALA A 157 -9.09 -9.40 10.27
C ALA A 157 -8.68 -10.88 10.35
N PRO A 158 -9.27 -11.67 11.28
CA PRO A 158 -8.99 -13.10 11.37
C PRO A 158 -9.31 -13.86 10.08
N THR A 159 -8.86 -15.10 9.93
CA THR A 159 -9.20 -15.89 8.73
C THR A 159 -10.71 -16.01 8.52
N ARG A 160 -11.15 -16.14 7.27
CA ARG A 160 -12.58 -16.27 6.89
C ARG A 160 -13.51 -15.16 7.42
N SER A 161 -12.98 -14.00 7.79
CA SER A 161 -13.76 -12.86 8.31
C SER A 161 -14.26 -11.89 7.22
N GLY A 162 -13.93 -12.17 5.97
CA GLY A 162 -14.35 -11.38 4.80
C GLY A 162 -13.42 -10.23 4.41
N LYS A 163 -12.14 -10.22 4.84
CA LYS A 163 -11.17 -9.14 4.51
C LYS A 163 -11.04 -8.88 3.01
N GLY A 164 -10.95 -9.94 2.19
CA GLY A 164 -10.83 -9.82 0.73
C GLY A 164 -12.05 -9.14 0.11
N VAL A 165 -13.25 -9.62 0.44
CA VAL A 165 -14.51 -9.14 -0.14
C VAL A 165 -14.98 -7.80 0.44
N GLY A 166 -14.52 -7.43 1.63
CA GLY A 166 -14.97 -6.24 2.35
C GLY A 166 -14.00 -5.08 2.39
N ILE A 167 -12.70 -5.31 2.17
CA ILE A 167 -11.69 -4.25 2.18
C ILE A 167 -10.83 -4.30 0.92
N VAL A 168 -10.20 -5.45 0.60
CA VAL A 168 -9.22 -5.53 -0.49
C VAL A 168 -9.83 -5.25 -1.86
N ILE A 169 -10.79 -6.07 -2.29
CA ILE A 169 -11.45 -5.94 -3.59
C ILE A 169 -12.16 -4.58 -3.73
N PRO A 170 -12.97 -4.11 -2.76
CA PRO A 170 -13.56 -2.77 -2.83
C PRO A 170 -12.54 -1.66 -3.06
N ASN A 171 -11.39 -1.71 -2.38
CA ASN A 171 -10.34 -0.70 -2.56
C ASN A 171 -9.68 -0.81 -3.93
N LEU A 172 -9.42 -2.00 -4.45
CA LEU A 172 -8.88 -2.16 -5.80
C LEU A 172 -9.84 -1.68 -6.90
N LEU A 173 -11.14 -1.80 -6.67
CA LEU A 173 -12.20 -1.28 -7.55
C LEU A 173 -12.52 0.21 -7.31
N HIS A 174 -11.85 0.89 -6.38
CA HIS A 174 -12.13 2.29 -6.03
C HIS A 174 -10.91 3.21 -6.12
N TYR A 175 -9.76 2.75 -5.63
CA TYR A 175 -8.54 3.54 -5.52
C TYR A 175 -8.02 3.94 -6.90
N ARG A 176 -7.95 5.26 -7.14
CA ARG A 176 -7.85 5.84 -8.49
C ARG A 176 -6.43 5.93 -9.04
N ASP A 177 -5.44 5.85 -8.17
CA ASP A 177 -4.04 5.98 -8.55
C ASP A 177 -3.36 4.61 -8.51
N SER A 178 -2.03 4.62 -8.45
CA SER A 178 -1.23 3.41 -8.54
C SER A 178 -1.42 2.53 -7.32
N VAL A 179 -1.38 1.23 -7.57
CA VAL A 179 -1.48 0.22 -6.50
C VAL A 179 -0.44 -0.85 -6.73
N VAL A 180 0.25 -1.25 -5.67
CA VAL A 180 1.07 -2.46 -5.66
C VAL A 180 0.49 -3.43 -4.65
N VAL A 181 0.12 -4.62 -5.09
CA VAL A 181 -0.60 -5.61 -4.28
C VAL A 181 0.22 -6.89 -4.16
N LEU A 182 0.37 -7.39 -2.94
CA LEU A 182 0.72 -8.80 -2.73
C LEU A 182 -0.56 -9.63 -2.85
N ASP A 183 -0.68 -10.39 -3.93
CA ASP A 183 -1.86 -11.18 -4.28
C ASP A 183 -1.60 -12.67 -4.05
N VAL A 184 -1.80 -13.13 -2.81
CA VAL A 184 -1.44 -14.50 -2.43
C VAL A 184 -2.33 -15.56 -3.12
N LYS A 185 -3.52 -15.17 -3.60
CA LYS A 185 -4.51 -16.11 -4.15
C LYS A 185 -4.82 -15.89 -5.62
N ASN A 186 -4.20 -14.89 -6.26
CA ASN A 186 -4.56 -14.38 -7.59
C ASN A 186 -6.00 -13.86 -7.75
N GLU A 187 -6.85 -13.95 -6.71
CA GLU A 187 -8.23 -13.44 -6.71
C GLU A 187 -8.28 -11.93 -6.95
N ASN A 188 -7.26 -11.17 -6.53
CA ASN A 188 -7.27 -9.72 -6.70
C ASN A 188 -7.03 -9.34 -8.16
N TRP A 189 -6.11 -10.01 -8.85
CA TRP A 189 -5.90 -9.84 -10.29
C TRP A 189 -7.18 -10.18 -11.06
N ASP A 190 -7.71 -11.38 -10.85
CA ASP A 190 -8.85 -11.92 -11.62
C ASP A 190 -10.09 -11.04 -11.52
N ILE A 191 -10.38 -10.49 -10.33
CA ILE A 191 -11.60 -9.73 -10.07
C ILE A 191 -11.43 -8.24 -10.43
N THR A 192 -10.22 -7.68 -10.31
CA THR A 192 -10.06 -6.21 -10.28
C THR A 192 -9.20 -5.64 -11.40
N ALA A 193 -8.32 -6.43 -12.01
CA ALA A 193 -7.47 -5.96 -13.10
C ALA A 193 -8.30 -5.48 -14.31
N GLY A 194 -9.46 -6.10 -14.54
CA GLY A 194 -10.42 -5.68 -15.57
C GLY A 194 -10.83 -4.21 -15.46
N PHE A 195 -11.37 -3.82 -14.31
CA PHE A 195 -11.72 -2.43 -14.04
C PHE A 195 -10.53 -1.50 -14.11
N ARG A 196 -9.41 -1.90 -13.49
CA ARG A 196 -8.22 -1.03 -13.38
C ARG A 196 -7.58 -0.78 -14.75
N SER A 197 -7.52 -1.78 -15.63
CA SER A 197 -6.92 -1.71 -16.97
C SER A 197 -7.59 -0.68 -17.90
N LYS A 198 -8.85 -0.31 -17.63
CA LYS A 198 -9.54 0.77 -18.35
C LYS A 198 -8.97 2.16 -18.09
N TYR A 199 -8.35 2.36 -16.93
CA TYR A 199 -7.90 3.68 -16.48
C TYR A 199 -6.39 3.79 -16.31
N GLN A 200 -5.68 2.66 -16.21
CA GLN A 200 -4.25 2.61 -15.96
C GLN A 200 -3.64 1.31 -16.51
N GLU A 201 -2.32 1.27 -16.66
CA GLU A 201 -1.61 0.03 -16.98
C GLU A 201 -1.70 -0.95 -15.80
N CYS A 202 -1.85 -2.25 -16.08
CA CYS A 202 -1.92 -3.30 -15.07
C CYS A 202 -0.92 -4.41 -15.42
N TYR A 203 -0.17 -4.84 -14.42
CA TYR A 203 0.89 -5.83 -14.55
C TYR A 203 0.68 -6.94 -13.51
N LEU A 204 0.67 -8.18 -13.95
CA LEU A 204 0.75 -9.38 -13.11
C LEU A 204 2.17 -9.92 -13.13
N PHE A 205 2.88 -9.84 -12.01
CA PHE A 205 4.15 -10.53 -11.79
C PHE A 205 3.87 -11.81 -11.00
N ALA A 206 3.86 -12.94 -11.69
CA ALA A 206 3.57 -14.27 -11.15
C ALA A 206 4.68 -15.25 -11.57
N PRO A 207 5.85 -15.22 -10.90
CA PRO A 207 7.05 -15.97 -11.32
C PRO A 207 6.94 -17.49 -11.18
N LYS A 208 5.77 -18.01 -10.78
CA LYS A 208 5.47 -19.44 -10.75
C LYS A 208 4.04 -19.75 -11.22
N ALA A 209 3.50 -18.94 -12.15
CA ALA A 209 2.20 -19.20 -12.76
C ALA A 209 2.21 -20.52 -13.56
N GLU A 210 1.20 -21.36 -13.37
CA GLU A 210 1.08 -22.68 -14.04
C GLU A 210 0.86 -22.57 -15.55
N ASP A 211 0.22 -21.49 -16.00
CA ASP A 211 -0.04 -21.18 -17.41
C ASP A 211 1.14 -20.45 -18.10
N GLU A 212 2.24 -20.27 -17.37
CA GLU A 212 3.45 -19.56 -17.80
C GLU A 212 3.20 -18.09 -18.18
N CYS A 213 2.05 -17.52 -17.82
CA CYS A 213 1.70 -16.14 -18.13
C CYS A 213 2.14 -15.20 -17.00
N SER A 214 3.12 -14.34 -17.28
CA SER A 214 3.58 -13.34 -16.33
C SER A 214 4.20 -12.15 -17.05
N HIS A 215 4.04 -10.96 -16.48
CA HIS A 215 4.95 -9.84 -16.73
C HIS A 215 6.26 -10.08 -15.99
N ARG A 216 7.33 -9.42 -16.43
CA ARG A 216 8.67 -9.64 -15.92
C ARG A 216 9.13 -8.52 -15.00
N TYR A 217 9.94 -8.90 -14.02
CA TYR A 217 10.61 -8.02 -13.08
C TYR A 217 12.04 -8.48 -12.84
N ASN A 218 13.04 -7.70 -13.27
CA ASN A 218 14.45 -7.98 -13.01
C ASN A 218 14.96 -7.09 -11.86
N PRO A 219 15.32 -7.67 -10.70
CA PRO A 219 15.85 -6.89 -9.58
C PRO A 219 17.13 -6.12 -9.89
N LEU A 220 17.93 -6.56 -10.87
CA LEU A 220 19.20 -5.94 -11.23
C LEU A 220 19.06 -4.73 -12.17
N ASP A 221 17.87 -4.50 -12.75
CA ASP A 221 17.61 -3.35 -13.65
C ASP A 221 17.59 -2.00 -12.92
N TYR A 222 17.59 -2.00 -11.59
CA TYR A 222 17.57 -0.79 -10.76
C TYR A 222 18.96 -0.34 -10.31
N ILE A 223 20.01 -1.07 -10.70
CA ILE A 223 21.40 -0.67 -10.45
C ILE A 223 21.76 0.46 -11.41
N ASP A 224 22.18 1.61 -10.87
CA ASP A 224 22.67 2.73 -11.67
C ASP A 224 23.85 2.27 -12.55
N ARG A 225 23.93 2.76 -13.79
CA ARG A 225 25.02 2.40 -14.71
C ARG A 225 26.26 3.27 -14.51
N SER A 226 26.13 4.37 -13.78
CA SER A 226 27.25 5.22 -13.38
C SER A 226 28.15 4.49 -12.39
N GLU A 227 29.45 4.43 -12.69
CA GLU A 227 30.47 3.84 -11.82
C GLU A 227 30.46 4.45 -10.41
N LYS A 228 30.11 5.74 -10.31
CA LYS A 228 30.05 6.49 -9.04
C LYS A 228 28.91 6.07 -8.12
N LYS A 229 27.88 5.40 -8.62
CA LYS A 229 26.63 5.12 -7.88
C LYS A 229 26.31 3.63 -7.77
N ARG A 230 26.69 2.84 -8.77
CA ARG A 230 26.31 1.42 -8.90
C ARG A 230 26.64 0.56 -7.68
N MET A 231 27.77 0.82 -7.02
CA MET A 231 28.22 0.00 -5.89
C MET A 231 27.25 0.09 -4.70
N GLY A 232 26.67 1.26 -4.44
CA GLY A 232 25.67 1.42 -3.38
C GLY A 232 24.40 0.62 -3.66
N ASP A 233 23.92 0.62 -4.91
CA ASP A 233 22.75 -0.16 -5.30
C ASP A 233 23.02 -1.67 -5.22
N ILE A 234 24.20 -2.13 -5.67
CA ILE A 234 24.62 -3.54 -5.58
C ILE A 234 24.69 -3.99 -4.11
N GLN A 235 25.32 -3.21 -3.25
CA GLN A 235 25.43 -3.53 -1.83
C GLN A 235 24.06 -3.56 -1.14
N ASN A 236 23.14 -2.68 -1.51
CA ASN A 236 21.77 -2.70 -0.99
C ASN A 236 21.05 -4.01 -1.35
N ILE A 237 21.19 -4.47 -2.60
CA ILE A 237 20.64 -5.77 -3.03
C ILE A 237 21.32 -6.91 -2.27
N ALA A 238 22.65 -6.88 -2.16
CA ALA A 238 23.43 -7.90 -1.44
C ALA A 238 23.02 -8.01 0.03
N ASN A 239 22.82 -6.88 0.73
CA ASN A 239 22.39 -6.87 2.14
C ASN A 239 21.02 -7.50 2.35
N ILE A 240 20.10 -7.38 1.39
CA ILE A 240 18.76 -7.98 1.47
C ILE A 240 18.84 -9.50 1.24
N MET A 241 19.65 -9.91 0.25
CA MET A 241 19.81 -11.33 -0.10
C MET A 241 20.59 -12.10 0.99
N TYR A 242 21.64 -11.47 1.54
CA TYR A 242 22.60 -12.07 2.48
C TYR A 242 22.71 -11.23 3.76
N PRO A 243 21.67 -11.15 4.61
CA PRO A 243 21.73 -10.34 5.83
C PRO A 243 22.83 -10.84 6.77
N ALA A 244 23.82 -9.99 7.07
CA ALA A 244 25.02 -10.36 7.80
C ALA A 244 24.92 -10.08 9.31
N ASP A 245 23.81 -10.52 9.92
CA ASP A 245 23.56 -10.40 11.36
C ASP A 245 23.84 -11.72 12.08
N GLY A 246 24.48 -11.67 13.25
CA GLY A 246 24.63 -12.84 14.13
C GLY A 246 25.83 -13.75 13.82
N GLN A 247 25.69 -15.05 14.12
CA GLN A 247 26.81 -16.01 14.13
C GLN A 247 27.39 -16.31 12.73
N ASP A 248 26.57 -16.20 11.68
CA ASP A 248 26.98 -16.47 10.29
C ASP A 248 27.47 -15.21 9.55
N ALA A 249 27.64 -14.08 10.25
CA ALA A 249 27.98 -12.80 9.64
C ALA A 249 29.26 -12.85 8.79
N PHE A 250 30.25 -13.65 9.18
CA PHE A 250 31.46 -13.85 8.37
C PHE A 250 31.13 -14.41 6.97
N TRP A 251 30.34 -15.48 6.91
CA TRP A 251 29.95 -16.14 5.67
C TRP A 251 29.06 -15.25 4.82
N GLN A 252 28.10 -14.55 5.44
CA GLN A 252 27.20 -13.65 4.74
C GLN A 252 27.95 -12.44 4.15
N ASN A 253 28.86 -11.82 4.90
CA ASN A 253 29.67 -10.71 4.38
C ASN A 253 30.57 -11.15 3.20
N ALA A 254 31.15 -12.35 3.27
CA ALA A 254 31.92 -12.88 2.16
C ALA A 254 31.05 -13.20 0.93
N ALA A 255 29.85 -13.74 1.14
CA ALA A 255 28.86 -13.97 0.07
C ALA A 255 28.42 -12.66 -0.60
N GLN A 256 28.18 -11.59 0.17
CA GLN A 256 27.87 -10.26 -0.37
C GLN A 256 28.99 -9.72 -1.27
N ARG A 257 30.26 -9.90 -0.89
CA ARG A 257 31.42 -9.46 -1.69
C ARG A 257 31.51 -10.23 -3.00
N LEU A 258 31.40 -11.56 -2.94
CA LEU A 258 31.40 -12.40 -4.14
C LEU A 258 30.23 -12.05 -5.07
N PHE A 259 29.01 -11.92 -4.52
CA PHE A 259 27.83 -11.46 -5.25
C PHE A 259 28.08 -10.13 -5.96
N SER A 260 28.64 -9.14 -5.23
CA SER A 260 28.93 -7.81 -5.79
C SER A 260 29.94 -7.87 -6.92
N GLY A 261 31.00 -8.67 -6.77
CA GLY A 261 32.03 -8.87 -7.81
C GLY A 261 31.45 -9.49 -9.09
N LEU A 262 30.62 -10.53 -8.95
CA LEU A 262 29.98 -11.19 -10.10
C LEU A 262 28.93 -10.29 -10.78
N VAL A 263 28.16 -9.51 -10.01
CA VAL A 263 27.23 -8.52 -10.58
C VAL A 263 27.99 -7.42 -11.33
N LEU A 264 29.07 -6.87 -10.76
CA LEU A 264 29.93 -5.92 -11.44
C LEU A 264 30.49 -6.51 -12.74
N TYR A 265 30.96 -7.76 -12.71
CA TYR A 265 31.42 -8.45 -13.91
C TYR A 265 30.34 -8.54 -15.00
N MET A 266 29.09 -8.86 -14.64
CA MET A 266 27.97 -8.83 -15.59
C MET A 266 27.72 -7.41 -16.14
N LEU A 267 27.78 -6.38 -15.30
CA LEU A 267 27.56 -4.98 -15.72
C LEU A 267 28.66 -4.46 -16.67
N GLU A 268 29.89 -4.92 -16.47
CA GLU A 268 31.09 -4.54 -17.22
C GLU A 268 31.34 -5.41 -18.45
N THR A 269 30.56 -6.47 -18.65
CA THR A 269 30.65 -7.37 -19.80
C THR A 269 29.49 -7.10 -20.76
N THR A 270 29.83 -6.71 -21.98
CA THR A 270 29.00 -5.94 -22.90
C THR A 270 27.82 -6.72 -23.48
N ASN A 271 28.04 -8.03 -23.70
CA ASN A 271 27.09 -8.96 -24.29
C ASN A 271 26.50 -9.95 -23.28
N ARG A 272 26.70 -9.71 -21.97
CA ARG A 272 26.23 -10.62 -20.93
C ARG A 272 24.91 -10.13 -20.33
N PRO A 273 23.88 -10.99 -20.21
CA PRO A 273 22.67 -10.65 -19.47
C PRO A 273 23.00 -10.28 -18.02
N CYS A 274 22.34 -9.26 -17.48
CA CYS A 274 22.47 -8.89 -16.08
C CYS A 274 21.22 -9.35 -15.32
N THR A 275 21.15 -10.65 -15.01
CA THR A 275 20.00 -11.29 -14.37
C THR A 275 20.45 -12.18 -13.21
N MET A 276 19.52 -12.49 -12.29
CA MET A 276 19.83 -13.41 -11.18
C MET A 276 20.10 -14.85 -11.65
N ALA A 277 19.50 -15.28 -12.76
CA ALA A 277 19.77 -16.59 -13.35
C ALA A 277 21.19 -16.67 -13.93
N GLU A 278 21.64 -15.61 -14.63
CA GLU A 278 22.99 -15.55 -15.18
C GLU A 278 24.05 -15.50 -14.07
N LEU A 279 23.76 -14.85 -12.95
CA LEU A 279 24.61 -14.83 -11.77
C LEU A 279 24.89 -16.24 -11.22
N ILE A 280 23.87 -17.12 -11.18
CA ILE A 280 24.04 -18.51 -10.74
C ILE A 280 24.94 -19.26 -11.70
N LYS A 281 24.72 -19.11 -13.01
CA LYS A 281 25.56 -19.72 -14.05
C LYS A 281 27.02 -19.33 -13.89
N LEU A 282 27.29 -18.07 -13.58
CA LEU A 282 28.63 -17.56 -13.28
C LEU A 282 29.22 -18.11 -11.99
N ALA A 283 28.40 -18.39 -10.98
CA ALA A 283 28.82 -18.95 -9.71
C ALA A 283 29.24 -20.43 -9.82
N THR A 284 28.74 -21.14 -10.84
CA THR A 284 29.03 -22.56 -11.09
C THR A 284 29.56 -22.78 -12.51
N PRO A 285 30.75 -22.25 -12.87
CA PRO A 285 31.31 -22.45 -14.19
C PRO A 285 31.76 -23.91 -14.39
N ASN A 286 32.06 -24.30 -15.64
CA ASN A 286 32.57 -25.64 -16.00
C ASN A 286 34.01 -25.93 -15.47
N LYS A 287 34.53 -25.09 -14.59
CA LYS A 287 35.82 -25.22 -13.89
C LYS A 287 35.67 -24.63 -12.48
N PRO A 288 36.59 -24.87 -11.53
CA PRO A 288 36.54 -24.23 -10.22
C PRO A 288 36.42 -22.70 -10.31
N LEU A 289 35.50 -22.11 -9.53
CA LEU A 289 35.17 -20.68 -9.65
C LEU A 289 36.38 -19.77 -9.41
N ASN A 290 37.28 -20.14 -8.50
CA ASN A 290 38.50 -19.36 -8.23
C ASN A 290 39.43 -19.32 -9.46
N GLU A 291 39.62 -20.45 -10.14
CA GLU A 291 40.43 -20.52 -11.37
C GLU A 291 39.77 -19.70 -12.49
N TRP A 292 38.44 -19.81 -12.62
CA TRP A 292 37.69 -19.00 -13.59
C TRP A 292 37.84 -17.49 -13.33
N ILE A 293 37.81 -17.07 -12.06
CA ILE A 293 38.01 -15.67 -11.67
C ILE A 293 39.41 -15.19 -12.05
N GLU A 294 40.45 -15.95 -11.70
CA GLU A 294 41.84 -15.60 -11.99
C GLU A 294 42.08 -15.49 -13.50
N ASP A 295 41.65 -16.49 -14.26
CA ASP A 295 41.73 -16.50 -15.73
C ASP A 295 41.01 -15.30 -16.34
N THR A 296 39.82 -14.98 -15.83
CA THR A 296 38.99 -13.88 -16.33
C THR A 296 39.65 -12.53 -16.07
N ILE A 297 40.23 -12.32 -14.89
CA ILE A 297 40.94 -11.09 -14.54
C ILE A 297 42.19 -10.94 -15.42
N ILE A 298 42.97 -12.01 -15.60
CA ILE A 298 44.18 -12.00 -16.44
C ILE A 298 43.80 -11.67 -17.90
N ALA A 299 42.80 -12.35 -18.44
CA ALA A 299 42.32 -12.13 -19.80
C ALA A 299 41.80 -10.69 -20.01
N ARG A 300 41.09 -10.13 -19.02
CA ARG A 300 40.56 -8.75 -19.06
C ARG A 300 41.62 -7.69 -18.83
N ALA A 301 42.68 -7.99 -18.08
CA ALA A 301 43.85 -7.12 -17.90
C ALA A 301 44.71 -7.03 -19.16
N GLY A 302 44.41 -7.84 -20.19
CA GLY A 302 45.16 -7.87 -21.44
C GLY A 302 46.52 -8.55 -21.32
N ARG A 303 46.84 -9.25 -20.22
CA ARG A 303 48.13 -9.95 -20.06
C ARG A 303 48.01 -11.36 -20.64
N LYS A 304 48.82 -11.71 -21.65
CA LYS A 304 49.00 -13.11 -22.06
C LYS A 304 50.03 -13.75 -21.13
N ALA A 305 49.73 -14.95 -20.64
CA ALA A 305 50.75 -15.82 -20.06
C ALA A 305 51.63 -16.37 -21.20
N ASP A 306 52.90 -16.00 -21.23
CA ASP A 306 53.92 -16.66 -22.05
C ASP A 306 54.34 -17.97 -21.33
N PRO A 307 54.18 -19.15 -21.95
CA PRO A 307 54.55 -20.44 -21.36
C PRO A 307 56.06 -20.60 -21.10
N GLU A 308 56.93 -19.82 -21.78
CA GLU A 308 58.39 -19.99 -21.69
C GLU A 308 59.09 -18.88 -20.89
N ASN A 309 58.58 -17.64 -20.86
CA ASN A 309 59.23 -16.50 -20.21
C ASN A 309 58.23 -15.61 -19.45
N GLY A 310 57.92 -15.96 -18.20
CA GLY A 310 57.11 -15.20 -17.23
C GLY A 310 56.55 -13.83 -17.66
N VAL A 311 55.24 -13.79 -17.87
CA VAL A 311 54.34 -12.61 -18.01
C VAL A 311 54.85 -11.50 -18.94
N GLU A 312 54.37 -11.45 -20.18
CA GLU A 312 54.44 -10.23 -20.99
C GLU A 312 53.48 -9.17 -20.42
N GLU A 313 54.04 -8.05 -19.96
CA GLU A 313 53.26 -6.83 -19.69
C GLU A 313 52.76 -6.24 -21.01
N ILE A 314 51.48 -6.43 -21.30
CA ILE A 314 50.77 -5.57 -22.24
C ILE A 314 50.40 -4.31 -21.46
N GLU A 315 50.91 -3.15 -21.91
CA GLU A 315 50.68 -1.85 -21.25
C GLU A 315 49.20 -1.70 -20.86
N PRO A 316 48.89 -1.43 -19.57
CA PRO A 316 47.53 -1.08 -19.21
C PRO A 316 47.17 0.19 -19.97
N MET A 317 46.08 0.13 -20.72
CA MET A 317 45.54 1.31 -21.38
C MET A 317 45.15 2.31 -20.28
N LEU A 318 46.05 3.26 -20.02
CA LEU A 318 45.87 4.36 -19.09
C LEU A 318 44.54 5.04 -19.42
N ILE A 319 43.68 5.15 -18.41
CA ILE A 319 42.47 5.97 -18.47
C ILE A 319 42.92 7.41 -18.72
N SER A 320 42.84 7.87 -19.97
CA SER A 320 42.77 9.29 -20.26
C SER A 320 41.31 9.70 -20.10
N VAL A 321 41.05 10.42 -19.02
CA VAL A 321 39.76 11.07 -18.78
C VAL A 321 39.49 12.07 -19.91
N PHE A 322 38.28 11.97 -20.44
CA PHE A 322 37.67 12.77 -21.49
C PHE A 322 37.93 14.27 -21.36
N TYR A 323 38.74 14.83 -22.26
CA TYR A 323 38.64 16.19 -22.75
C TYR A 323 39.02 16.19 -24.24
N LYS A 324 38.16 16.75 -25.09
CA LYS A 324 38.56 17.20 -26.43
C LYS A 324 38.49 18.73 -26.40
N ASP A 325 39.64 19.36 -26.55
CA ASP A 325 39.79 20.83 -26.62
C ASP A 325 39.24 21.61 -25.41
N GLY A 326 39.27 21.02 -24.21
CA GLY A 326 38.99 21.75 -22.96
C GLY A 326 37.51 22.08 -22.68
N VAL A 327 36.57 21.48 -23.40
CA VAL A 327 35.12 21.69 -23.18
C VAL A 327 34.41 20.37 -22.87
N GLU A 328 33.61 20.37 -21.79
CA GLU A 328 32.74 19.27 -21.36
C GLU A 328 31.55 19.12 -22.33
N GLN A 329 31.33 17.93 -22.91
CA GLN A 329 30.19 17.69 -23.80
C GLN A 329 29.01 17.05 -23.05
N PRO A 330 27.78 17.57 -23.21
CA PRO A 330 26.60 17.03 -22.54
C PRO A 330 25.96 15.85 -23.28
N PHE A 331 25.21 15.07 -22.51
CA PHE A 331 24.68 13.75 -22.85
C PHE A 331 23.16 13.81 -23.11
N THR A 332 22.68 13.64 -24.36
CA THR A 332 21.27 13.43 -24.75
C THR A 332 21.22 12.68 -26.09
N GLU A 333 20.26 11.83 -26.46
CA GLU A 333 19.00 11.26 -25.91
C GLU A 333 18.63 10.04 -26.80
N ASP A 334 17.69 9.18 -26.36
CA ASP A 334 17.07 8.03 -27.10
C ASP A 334 17.62 6.59 -26.93
N ARG A 335 17.82 6.18 -25.67
CA ARG A 335 18.60 5.02 -25.14
C ARG A 335 20.04 5.46 -24.89
N LYS A 336 20.26 6.16 -23.78
CA LYS A 336 21.60 6.57 -23.37
C LYS A 336 22.49 5.33 -23.18
N GLY A 337 23.39 5.12 -24.15
CA GLY A 337 24.62 4.36 -23.97
C GLY A 337 24.63 2.90 -24.42
N LEU A 338 24.18 2.60 -25.65
CA LEU A 338 24.92 1.64 -26.46
C LEU A 338 26.11 2.39 -27.08
N GLU A 339 27.11 2.70 -26.25
CA GLU A 339 28.47 2.80 -26.79
C GLU A 339 28.75 1.42 -27.41
N GLU A 340 29.36 1.36 -28.59
CA GLU A 340 30.03 0.14 -29.05
C GLU A 340 31.08 -0.23 -28.00
N ARG A 341 30.68 -1.07 -27.06
CA ARG A 341 31.53 -1.43 -25.93
C ARG A 341 32.57 -2.40 -26.45
N LYS A 342 33.80 -1.94 -26.69
CA LYS A 342 34.94 -2.81 -26.99
C LYS A 342 35.10 -3.82 -25.84
N GLU A 343 35.04 -5.10 -26.19
CA GLU A 343 35.01 -6.28 -25.30
C GLU A 343 36.25 -6.43 -24.37
N LYS A 344 37.25 -5.56 -24.51
CA LYS A 344 38.58 -5.64 -23.88
C LYS A 344 38.92 -4.45 -22.98
N ARG A 345 37.96 -3.88 -22.24
CA ARG A 345 38.28 -2.95 -21.14
C ARG A 345 38.73 -3.75 -19.90
N PRO A 346 39.72 -3.30 -19.11
CA PRO A 346 39.98 -3.87 -17.80
C PRO A 346 38.72 -3.83 -16.91
N LEU A 347 38.59 -4.81 -16.02
CA LEU A 347 37.56 -4.77 -14.98
C LEU A 347 37.88 -3.62 -14.01
N SER A 348 36.84 -3.04 -13.40
CA SER A 348 37.04 -2.04 -12.34
C SER A 348 37.81 -2.62 -11.16
N VAL A 349 38.51 -1.76 -10.43
CA VAL A 349 39.28 -2.17 -9.24
C VAL A 349 38.35 -2.82 -8.22
N GLU A 350 37.15 -2.27 -8.04
CA GLU A 350 36.15 -2.80 -7.13
C GLU A 350 35.67 -4.20 -7.55
N CYS A 351 35.52 -4.45 -8.86
CA CYS A 351 35.17 -5.77 -9.38
C CYS A 351 36.30 -6.78 -9.12
N VAL A 352 37.55 -6.41 -9.44
CA VAL A 352 38.72 -7.25 -9.22
C VAL A 352 38.91 -7.57 -7.74
N GLU A 353 38.87 -6.57 -6.86
CA GLU A 353 39.00 -6.75 -5.41
C GLU A 353 37.90 -7.64 -4.85
N ALA A 354 36.65 -7.44 -5.26
CA ALA A 354 35.52 -8.24 -4.82
C ALA A 354 35.65 -9.71 -5.25
N LEU A 355 36.02 -9.97 -6.50
CA LEU A 355 36.23 -11.33 -7.01
C LEU A 355 37.46 -12.01 -6.37
N MET A 356 38.58 -11.29 -6.27
CA MET A 356 39.80 -11.79 -5.63
C MET A 356 39.63 -12.03 -4.13
N SER A 357 38.69 -11.34 -3.47
CA SER A 357 38.35 -11.64 -2.07
C SER A 357 37.82 -13.06 -1.86
N PHE A 358 37.29 -13.68 -2.92
CA PHE A 358 36.94 -15.11 -2.93
C PHE A 358 38.10 -15.97 -3.46
N ALA A 359 38.62 -15.67 -4.66
CA ALA A 359 39.61 -16.51 -5.33
C ALA A 359 40.93 -16.61 -4.53
N GLY A 360 41.39 -15.50 -3.96
CA GLY A 360 42.60 -15.42 -3.16
C GLY A 360 42.53 -16.07 -1.77
N ASN A 361 41.36 -16.61 -1.35
CA ASN A 361 41.30 -17.38 -0.11
C ASN A 361 42.06 -18.70 -0.28
N ALA A 362 43.10 -18.92 0.51
CA ALA A 362 43.93 -20.14 0.43
C ALA A 362 43.16 -21.43 0.80
N SER A 363 42.15 -21.33 1.68
CA SER A 363 41.37 -22.47 2.18
C SER A 363 40.22 -22.83 1.24
N GLU A 364 40.27 -24.04 0.69
CA GLU A 364 39.18 -24.59 -0.15
C GLU A 364 37.86 -24.71 0.60
N ASN A 365 37.90 -25.16 1.86
CA ASN A 365 36.71 -25.26 2.72
C ASN A 365 36.04 -23.88 2.94
N THR A 366 36.85 -22.83 3.06
CA THR A 366 36.34 -21.47 3.19
C THR A 366 35.70 -21.00 1.88
N ARG A 367 36.32 -21.28 0.73
CA ARG A 367 35.71 -20.98 -0.58
C ARG A 367 34.39 -21.73 -0.76
N ALA A 368 34.34 -23.02 -0.46
CA ALA A 368 33.12 -23.82 -0.53
C ALA A 368 32.00 -23.26 0.37
N GLY A 369 32.33 -22.86 1.61
CA GLY A 369 31.38 -22.23 2.52
C GLY A 369 30.82 -20.90 2.01
N ILE A 370 31.69 -20.02 1.47
CA ILE A 370 31.28 -18.74 0.88
C ILE A 370 30.35 -18.98 -0.32
N LEU A 371 30.71 -19.90 -1.22
CA LEU A 371 29.92 -20.21 -2.40
C LEU A 371 28.55 -20.79 -2.02
N ALA A 372 28.50 -21.70 -1.04
CA ALA A 372 27.25 -22.26 -0.55
C ALA A 372 26.34 -21.19 0.07
N SER A 373 26.90 -20.26 0.86
CA SER A 373 26.15 -19.13 1.41
C SER A 373 25.62 -18.18 0.32
N MET A 374 26.39 -17.97 -0.75
CA MET A 374 25.98 -17.12 -1.87
C MET A 374 24.89 -17.78 -2.74
N ILE A 375 25.01 -19.06 -3.05
CA ILE A 375 24.03 -19.76 -3.91
C ILE A 375 22.69 -19.98 -3.20
N SER A 376 22.69 -20.22 -1.89
CA SER A 376 21.49 -20.64 -1.16
C SER A 376 20.24 -19.76 -1.39
N PRO A 377 20.30 -18.42 -1.27
CA PRO A 377 19.18 -17.52 -1.57
C PRO A 377 18.84 -17.41 -3.07
N LEU A 378 19.76 -17.78 -3.96
CA LEU A 378 19.57 -17.72 -5.41
C LEU A 378 18.91 -18.98 -5.98
N ASN A 379 18.80 -20.07 -5.21
CA ASN A 379 18.24 -21.35 -5.69
C ASN A 379 16.88 -21.23 -6.37
N ILE A 380 16.06 -20.23 -6.04
CA ILE A 380 14.77 -20.01 -6.73
C ILE A 380 14.93 -19.70 -8.22
N PHE A 381 16.02 -19.05 -8.63
CA PHE A 381 16.25 -18.69 -10.04
C PHE A 381 16.84 -19.84 -10.86
N THR A 382 17.05 -21.02 -10.26
CA THR A 382 17.34 -22.26 -10.99
C THR A 382 16.09 -22.84 -11.67
N ASP A 383 14.90 -22.37 -11.26
CA ASP A 383 13.65 -22.68 -11.93
C ASP A 383 13.52 -21.84 -13.22
N PRO A 384 13.39 -22.46 -14.41
CA PRO A 384 13.30 -21.75 -15.69
C PRO A 384 12.13 -20.76 -15.75
N MET A 385 11.02 -21.05 -15.08
CA MET A 385 9.87 -20.13 -15.03
C MET A 385 10.21 -18.87 -14.24
N VAL A 386 10.90 -19.02 -13.09
CA VAL A 386 11.36 -17.89 -12.28
C VAL A 386 12.43 -17.10 -13.02
N ALA A 387 13.38 -17.78 -13.66
CA ALA A 387 14.42 -17.15 -14.48
C ALA A 387 13.80 -16.34 -15.64
N ALA A 388 12.81 -16.89 -16.34
CA ALA A 388 12.10 -16.20 -17.41
C ALA A 388 11.33 -14.98 -16.88
N ALA A 389 10.62 -15.12 -15.77
CA ALA A 389 9.88 -14.04 -15.13
C ALA A 389 10.79 -12.93 -14.56
N THR A 390 12.06 -13.22 -14.31
CA THR A 390 13.05 -12.27 -13.78
C THR A 390 14.15 -11.89 -14.76
N SER A 391 13.94 -12.21 -16.05
CA SER A 391 14.90 -11.95 -17.12
C SER A 391 14.96 -10.50 -17.60
N ALA A 392 13.88 -9.73 -17.37
CA ALA A 392 13.74 -8.35 -17.80
C ALA A 392 12.69 -7.64 -16.92
N SER A 393 12.46 -6.34 -17.17
CA SER A 393 11.39 -5.58 -16.51
C SER A 393 10.38 -5.05 -17.53
N ASP A 394 9.12 -5.48 -17.42
CA ASP A 394 8.01 -4.94 -18.24
C ASP A 394 7.35 -3.72 -17.57
N PHE A 395 7.65 -3.47 -16.30
CA PHE A 395 7.25 -2.29 -15.53
C PHE A 395 8.38 -1.80 -14.64
N ARG A 396 8.30 -0.53 -14.22
CA ARG A 396 9.32 0.14 -13.41
C ARG A 396 8.76 0.59 -12.07
N LEU A 397 9.36 0.14 -10.98
CA LEU A 397 8.94 0.48 -9.63
C LEU A 397 9.10 1.97 -9.31
N ASP A 398 10.05 2.67 -9.95
CA ASP A 398 10.30 4.10 -9.79
C ASP A 398 9.33 5.01 -10.57
N GLU A 399 8.37 4.42 -11.29
CA GLU A 399 7.36 5.12 -12.07
C GLU A 399 5.97 5.13 -11.41
N VAL A 400 5.75 4.35 -10.34
CA VAL A 400 4.42 4.19 -9.70
C VAL A 400 3.83 5.51 -9.20
N ARG A 401 4.65 6.53 -8.91
CA ARG A 401 4.22 7.88 -8.53
C ARG A 401 4.17 8.87 -9.70
N LYS A 402 4.77 8.53 -10.85
CA LYS A 402 4.87 9.37 -12.04
C LYS A 402 3.74 9.11 -13.03
N LYS A 403 3.35 7.85 -13.19
CA LYS A 403 2.22 7.40 -14.00
C LYS A 403 1.35 6.41 -13.22
N LYS A 404 0.06 6.37 -13.53
CA LYS A 404 -0.88 5.44 -12.90
C LYS A 404 -0.62 4.02 -13.39
N MET A 405 -0.37 3.11 -12.47
CA MET A 405 -0.21 1.68 -12.78
C MET A 405 -0.59 0.79 -11.61
N SER A 406 -0.99 -0.44 -11.92
CA SER A 406 -1.29 -1.47 -10.93
C SER A 406 -0.35 -2.64 -11.10
N ILE A 407 0.35 -3.03 -10.04
CA ILE A 407 1.26 -4.17 -10.06
C ILE A 407 0.74 -5.20 -9.05
N PHE A 408 0.39 -6.38 -9.54
CA PHE A 408 -0.06 -7.50 -8.75
C PHE A 408 1.08 -8.50 -8.66
N VAL A 409 1.49 -8.84 -7.44
CA VAL A 409 2.53 -9.83 -7.15
C VAL A 409 1.85 -11.13 -6.75
N GLY A 410 1.68 -12.02 -7.73
CA GLY A 410 0.97 -13.29 -7.60
C GLY A 410 1.90 -14.40 -7.12
N ILE A 411 1.85 -14.74 -5.83
CA ILE A 411 2.62 -15.84 -5.24
C ILE A 411 1.68 -16.70 -4.40
N GLN A 412 1.56 -17.98 -4.75
CA GLN A 412 0.70 -18.91 -4.02
C GLN A 412 1.14 -19.10 -2.56
N PRO A 413 0.22 -19.43 -1.62
CA PRO A 413 0.55 -19.47 -0.20
C PRO A 413 1.66 -20.46 0.18
N ASN A 414 1.74 -21.60 -0.51
CA ASN A 414 2.73 -22.65 -0.31
C ASN A 414 4.14 -22.26 -0.80
N GLU A 415 4.25 -21.30 -1.71
CA GLU A 415 5.52 -20.83 -2.26
C GLU A 415 6.06 -19.59 -1.52
N LEU A 416 5.25 -18.90 -0.72
CA LEU A 416 5.64 -17.65 -0.04
C LEU A 416 6.97 -17.72 0.71
N ALA A 417 7.18 -18.79 1.49
CA ALA A 417 8.41 -18.98 2.25
C ALA A 417 9.64 -19.17 1.36
N ARG A 418 9.47 -19.75 0.17
CA ARG A 418 10.54 -19.94 -0.83
C ARG A 418 10.87 -18.63 -1.53
N PHE A 419 9.89 -17.75 -1.73
CA PHE A 419 10.05 -16.45 -2.41
C PHE A 419 10.29 -15.28 -1.45
N ASP A 420 10.52 -15.52 -0.15
CA ASP A 420 10.67 -14.49 0.88
C ASP A 420 11.73 -13.43 0.52
N LYS A 421 12.91 -13.87 0.03
CA LYS A 421 14.00 -12.98 -0.39
C LYS A 421 13.64 -12.14 -1.61
N LEU A 422 13.01 -12.74 -2.62
CA LEU A 422 12.58 -12.00 -3.81
C LEU A 422 11.52 -10.97 -3.48
N LEU A 423 10.55 -11.34 -2.63
CA LEU A 423 9.49 -10.44 -2.18
C LEU A 423 10.06 -9.30 -1.33
N ASN A 424 10.95 -9.61 -0.39
CA ASN A 424 11.62 -8.59 0.43
C ASN A 424 12.44 -7.64 -0.45
N LEU A 425 13.16 -8.17 -1.44
CA LEU A 425 13.89 -7.37 -2.43
C LEU A 425 12.95 -6.46 -3.24
N PHE A 426 11.86 -7.02 -3.77
CA PHE A 426 10.86 -6.27 -4.53
C PHE A 426 10.26 -5.09 -3.73
N PHE A 427 9.76 -5.35 -2.51
CA PHE A 427 9.16 -4.30 -1.69
C PHE A 427 10.19 -3.31 -1.12
N SER A 428 11.41 -3.78 -0.83
CA SER A 428 12.53 -2.90 -0.46
C SER A 428 12.91 -1.96 -1.59
N GLN A 429 13.03 -2.45 -2.82
CA GLN A 429 13.31 -1.62 -3.98
C GLN A 429 12.14 -0.65 -4.26
N LEU A 430 10.89 -1.13 -4.20
CA LEU A 430 9.71 -0.28 -4.36
C LEU A 430 9.73 0.92 -3.41
N ILE A 431 9.96 0.68 -2.11
CA ILE A 431 9.96 1.75 -1.13
C ILE A 431 11.19 2.65 -1.33
N ASN A 432 12.39 2.09 -1.40
CA ASN A 432 13.64 2.86 -1.48
C ASN A 432 13.72 3.74 -2.74
N LEU A 433 13.22 3.27 -3.88
CA LEU A 433 13.21 4.06 -5.12
C LEU A 433 12.23 5.23 -5.03
N ASN A 434 11.12 5.07 -4.32
CA ASN A 434 10.05 6.06 -4.21
C ASN A 434 10.18 6.98 -3.00
N THR A 435 11.20 6.81 -2.15
CA THR A 435 11.50 7.65 -0.98
C THR A 435 12.78 8.49 -1.12
N ARG A 436 13.33 8.60 -2.35
CA ARG A 436 14.54 9.41 -2.61
C ARG A 436 14.25 10.92 -2.65
N VAL A 437 13.09 11.32 -3.15
CA VAL A 437 12.70 12.71 -3.37
C VAL A 437 11.26 12.95 -2.95
N LEU A 438 11.03 14.05 -2.24
CA LEU A 438 9.70 14.46 -1.80
C LEU A 438 8.86 14.96 -3.00
N PRO A 439 7.53 14.71 -3.01
CA PRO A 439 6.66 15.17 -4.08
C PRO A 439 6.70 16.68 -4.33
N GLU A 440 6.95 17.49 -3.30
CA GLU A 440 7.06 18.95 -3.40
C GLU A 440 8.31 19.40 -4.19
N GLN A 441 9.34 18.55 -4.24
CA GLN A 441 10.62 18.84 -4.89
C GLN A 441 10.68 18.34 -6.34
N ASP A 442 9.81 17.40 -6.73
CA ASP A 442 9.74 16.86 -8.08
C ASP A 442 8.29 16.88 -8.61
N PRO A 443 7.93 17.85 -9.46
CA PRO A 443 6.60 17.97 -10.07
C PRO A 443 6.19 16.77 -10.95
N SER A 444 7.11 15.87 -11.31
CA SER A 444 6.80 14.63 -12.03
C SER A 444 6.05 13.63 -11.15
N LEU A 445 6.19 13.71 -9.82
CA LEU A 445 5.58 12.83 -8.83
C LEU A 445 4.11 13.20 -8.56
N LYS A 446 3.29 13.01 -9.58
CA LYS A 446 1.89 13.47 -9.66
C LYS A 446 0.91 12.61 -8.84
N TYR A 447 1.27 11.35 -8.57
CA TYR A 447 0.33 10.35 -8.04
C TYR A 447 0.77 9.78 -6.68
N GLN A 448 -0.24 9.33 -5.92
CA GLN A 448 -0.04 8.50 -4.74
C GLN A 448 0.02 7.02 -5.14
N CYS A 449 0.81 6.22 -4.43
CA CYS A 449 0.85 4.77 -4.61
C CYS A 449 0.39 4.06 -3.32
N LEU A 450 -0.62 3.21 -3.43
CA LEU A 450 -1.06 2.34 -2.33
C LEU A 450 -0.35 0.99 -2.43
N VAL A 451 0.41 0.65 -1.39
CA VAL A 451 0.97 -0.68 -1.18
C VAL A 451 0.00 -1.47 -0.31
N LEU A 452 -0.70 -2.42 -0.92
CA LEU A 452 -1.72 -3.25 -0.28
C LEU A 452 -1.16 -4.66 -0.04
N LEU A 453 -1.02 -5.01 1.24
CA LEU A 453 -0.47 -6.30 1.65
C LEU A 453 -1.58 -7.10 2.35
N ASP A 454 -2.33 -7.91 1.58
CA ASP A 454 -3.49 -8.69 2.06
C ASP A 454 -3.09 -9.72 3.12
N GLU A 455 -1.87 -10.25 3.01
CA GLU A 455 -1.25 -11.08 4.03
C GLU A 455 0.14 -10.52 4.34
N PHE A 456 0.21 -9.50 5.19
CA PHE A 456 1.49 -8.85 5.47
C PHE A 456 2.50 -9.79 6.14
N THR A 457 2.03 -10.64 7.07
CA THR A 457 2.88 -11.59 7.81
C THR A 457 3.45 -12.70 6.93
N ALA A 458 2.88 -12.93 5.74
CA ALA A 458 3.40 -13.89 4.77
C ALA A 458 4.75 -13.46 4.16
N LEU A 459 5.07 -12.17 4.18
CA LEU A 459 6.36 -11.67 3.70
C LEU A 459 7.52 -11.93 4.69
N GLY A 460 7.21 -12.43 5.89
CA GLY A 460 8.16 -12.47 7.00
C GLY A 460 8.57 -11.06 7.42
N LYS A 461 9.86 -10.90 7.76
CA LYS A 461 10.43 -9.61 8.19
C LYS A 461 10.92 -8.81 6.97
N VAL A 462 10.17 -7.77 6.63
CA VAL A 462 10.53 -6.75 5.63
C VAL A 462 11.04 -5.52 6.38
N ASP A 463 12.36 -5.47 6.57
CA ASP A 463 13.01 -4.45 7.41
C ASP A 463 12.70 -3.01 6.96
N ILE A 464 12.56 -2.80 5.64
CA ILE A 464 12.25 -1.48 5.12
C ILE A 464 10.87 -0.99 5.59
N ILE A 465 9.88 -1.87 5.74
CA ILE A 465 8.52 -1.45 6.09
C ILE A 465 8.51 -0.95 7.53
N ASN A 466 9.19 -1.63 8.45
CA ASN A 466 9.31 -1.20 9.84
C ASN A 466 9.98 0.19 9.97
N LYS A 467 11.04 0.43 9.19
CA LYS A 467 11.76 1.72 9.20
C LYS A 467 10.98 2.82 8.48
N ALA A 468 10.30 2.49 7.37
CA ALA A 468 9.64 3.44 6.50
C ALA A 468 8.34 4.00 7.07
N VAL A 469 7.67 3.27 7.97
CA VAL A 469 6.40 3.70 8.59
C VAL A 469 6.49 5.09 9.26
N ALA A 470 7.68 5.54 9.69
CA ALA A 470 7.82 6.88 10.27
C ALA A 470 7.77 8.03 9.25
N TYR A 471 8.08 7.80 7.97
CA TYR A 471 8.29 8.89 7.00
C TYR A 471 7.63 8.69 5.63
N ILE A 472 7.27 7.46 5.25
CA ILE A 472 6.84 7.11 3.88
C ILE A 472 5.53 7.81 3.46
N ALA A 473 4.73 8.26 4.43
CA ALA A 473 3.53 9.08 4.21
C ALA A 473 3.85 10.41 3.51
N GLY A 474 4.96 11.08 3.88
CA GLY A 474 5.40 12.32 3.23
C GLY A 474 5.77 12.13 1.76
N TYR A 475 6.10 10.90 1.37
CA TYR A 475 6.45 10.54 0.00
C TYR A 475 5.24 10.08 -0.84
N ASN A 476 4.00 10.29 -0.39
CA ASN A 476 2.79 9.82 -1.08
C ASN A 476 2.82 8.32 -1.40
N MET A 477 3.40 7.53 -0.52
CA MET A 477 3.25 6.08 -0.48
C MET A 477 2.37 5.75 0.71
N ARG A 478 1.23 5.09 0.45
CA ARG A 478 0.33 4.62 1.51
C ARG A 478 0.49 3.14 1.72
N LEU A 479 0.47 2.73 2.98
CA LEU A 479 0.44 1.32 3.34
C LEU A 479 -0.97 0.93 3.79
N MET A 480 -1.46 -0.18 3.27
CA MET A 480 -2.58 -0.93 3.82
C MET A 480 -2.06 -2.30 4.24
N LEU A 481 -1.85 -2.46 5.54
CA LEU A 481 -1.31 -3.70 6.11
C LEU A 481 -2.45 -4.49 6.74
N ILE A 482 -2.62 -5.73 6.28
CA ILE A 482 -3.67 -6.62 6.74
C ILE A 482 -3.06 -7.79 7.52
N PHE A 483 -3.57 -7.99 8.73
CA PHE A 483 -3.07 -8.98 9.69
C PHE A 483 -4.19 -9.91 10.13
N GLN A 484 -3.86 -11.19 10.28
CA GLN A 484 -4.80 -12.16 10.84
C GLN A 484 -4.85 -12.11 12.37
N ASN A 485 -3.70 -11.92 13.01
CA ASN A 485 -3.58 -11.76 14.45
C ASN A 485 -2.39 -10.84 14.77
N LYS A 486 -2.42 -10.20 15.95
CA LYS A 486 -1.31 -9.35 16.41
C LYS A 486 -0.06 -10.16 16.69
N SER A 487 -0.22 -11.36 17.25
CA SER A 487 0.90 -12.23 17.66
C SER A 487 1.81 -12.66 16.50
N GLN A 488 1.28 -12.90 15.28
CA GLN A 488 2.13 -13.19 14.11
C GLN A 488 2.95 -11.98 13.71
N CYS A 489 2.41 -10.76 13.84
CA CYS A 489 3.21 -9.56 13.62
C CYS A 489 4.36 -9.47 14.63
N GLU A 490 4.06 -9.71 15.91
CA GLU A 490 5.07 -9.68 16.98
C GLU A 490 6.16 -10.73 16.80
N GLN A 491 5.85 -11.87 16.17
CA GLN A 491 6.83 -12.91 15.85
C GLN A 491 7.89 -12.43 14.86
N TYR A 492 7.52 -11.63 13.85
CA TYR A 492 8.45 -11.16 12.81
C TYR A 492 9.07 -9.80 13.13
N TYR A 493 8.34 -8.91 13.81
CA TYR A 493 8.75 -7.52 14.03
C TYR A 493 9.03 -7.18 15.50
N THR A 494 9.04 -8.18 16.39
CA THR A 494 9.07 -8.01 17.85
C THR A 494 7.84 -7.29 18.40
N LYS A 495 7.66 -7.32 19.73
CA LYS A 495 6.57 -6.59 20.39
C LYS A 495 6.70 -5.08 20.22
N GLU A 496 7.90 -4.55 20.38
CA GLU A 496 8.18 -3.11 20.28
C GLU A 496 7.95 -2.62 18.84
N GLY A 497 8.53 -3.30 17.84
CA GLY A 497 8.33 -2.93 16.43
C GLY A 497 6.88 -3.01 15.99
N THR A 498 6.12 -4.02 16.44
CA THR A 498 4.68 -4.12 16.18
C THR A 498 3.92 -2.94 16.80
N GLN A 499 4.24 -2.54 18.03
CA GLN A 499 3.62 -1.37 18.66
C GLN A 499 3.95 -0.08 17.90
N THR A 500 5.19 0.10 17.45
CA THR A 500 5.59 1.24 16.61
C THR A 500 4.84 1.28 15.29
N MET A 501 4.60 0.14 14.65
CA MET A 501 3.78 0.09 13.44
C MET A 501 2.34 0.53 13.74
N LEU A 502 1.73 -0.05 14.78
CA LEU A 502 0.35 0.23 15.16
C LEU A 502 0.12 1.68 15.59
N SER A 503 1.08 2.31 16.28
CA SER A 503 0.95 3.69 16.77
C SER A 503 1.05 4.72 15.65
N ASN A 504 1.75 4.42 14.55
CA ASN A 504 1.85 5.29 13.37
C ASN A 504 0.67 5.11 12.39
N MET A 505 -0.21 4.13 12.63
CA MET A 505 -1.38 3.87 11.80
C MET A 505 -2.57 4.72 12.25
N ALA A 506 -2.86 5.77 11.49
CA ALA A 506 -3.93 6.72 11.80
C ALA A 506 -5.34 6.09 11.73
N CYS A 507 -5.55 5.12 10.84
CA CYS A 507 -6.83 4.42 10.70
C CYS A 507 -6.67 2.92 10.95
N GLN A 508 -7.45 2.40 11.90
CA GLN A 508 -7.46 0.98 12.26
C GLN A 508 -8.86 0.40 12.06
N ILE A 509 -8.94 -0.69 11.31
CA ILE A 509 -10.17 -1.43 11.05
C ILE A 509 -10.08 -2.77 11.78
N VAL A 510 -11.02 -3.01 12.68
CA VAL A 510 -11.04 -4.20 13.54
C VAL A 510 -12.29 -5.01 13.23
N PHE A 511 -12.10 -6.26 12.82
CA PHE A 511 -13.17 -7.22 12.66
C PHE A 511 -13.37 -8.02 13.96
N ALA A 512 -14.44 -8.80 14.04
CA ALA A 512 -14.71 -9.68 15.18
C ALA A 512 -13.48 -10.57 15.49
N PRO A 513 -12.84 -10.41 16.66
CA PRO A 513 -11.66 -11.18 17.05
C PRO A 513 -12.00 -12.64 17.32
N ARG A 514 -11.04 -13.54 17.07
CA ARG A 514 -11.18 -14.97 17.42
C ARG A 514 -10.63 -15.30 18.80
N THR A 515 -9.50 -14.70 19.17
CA THR A 515 -8.85 -14.94 20.46
C THR A 515 -9.45 -14.04 21.54
N ILE A 516 -9.38 -14.48 22.80
CA ILE A 516 -9.84 -13.66 23.92
C ILE A 516 -8.86 -12.51 24.21
N ASP A 517 -7.58 -12.69 23.96
CA ASP A 517 -6.55 -11.70 24.24
C ASP A 517 -6.65 -10.51 23.27
N ASP A 518 -6.88 -10.76 21.98
CA ASP A 518 -7.18 -9.70 21.02
C ASP A 518 -8.45 -8.95 21.43
N ALA A 519 -9.49 -9.67 21.84
CA ALA A 519 -10.75 -9.06 22.29
C ALA A 519 -10.59 -8.19 23.54
N LYS A 520 -9.75 -8.59 24.50
CA LYS A 520 -9.39 -7.77 25.67
C LYS A 520 -8.65 -6.51 25.23
N SER A 521 -7.63 -6.64 24.39
CA SER A 521 -6.86 -5.51 23.89
C SER A 521 -7.75 -4.50 23.13
N TYR A 522 -8.66 -4.97 22.28
CA TYR A 522 -9.61 -4.09 21.58
C TYR A 522 -10.64 -3.47 22.52
N SER A 523 -11.11 -4.20 23.54
CA SER A 523 -12.02 -3.66 24.56
C SER A 523 -11.36 -2.52 25.34
N GLU A 524 -10.09 -2.67 25.71
CA GLU A 524 -9.28 -1.63 26.36
C GLU A 524 -9.07 -0.42 25.44
N LEU A 525 -8.80 -0.64 24.14
CA LEU A 525 -8.66 0.44 23.16
C LEU A 525 -9.96 1.24 22.95
N LEU A 526 -11.13 0.60 23.07
CA LEU A 526 -12.43 1.27 22.99
C LEU A 526 -12.74 2.11 24.24
N GLY A 527 -12.12 1.78 25.37
CA GLY A 527 -12.29 2.46 26.64
C GLY A 527 -13.59 2.11 27.37
N THR A 528 -13.83 2.81 28.48
CA THR A 528 -14.95 2.59 29.39
C THR A 528 -15.93 3.77 29.40
N GLU A 529 -17.20 3.45 29.62
CA GLU A 529 -18.29 4.39 29.85
C GLU A 529 -18.82 4.29 31.28
N THR A 530 -19.37 5.40 31.77
CA THR A 530 -20.06 5.45 33.06
C THR A 530 -21.54 5.09 32.87
N VAL A 531 -21.96 3.95 33.42
CA VAL A 531 -23.36 3.48 33.39
C VAL A 531 -23.99 3.53 34.78
N LYS A 532 -25.30 3.82 34.83
CA LYS A 532 -26.06 3.83 36.09
C LYS A 532 -26.58 2.42 36.39
N GLY A 533 -25.99 1.76 37.37
CA GLY A 533 -26.52 0.55 37.97
C GLY A 533 -27.74 0.89 38.83
N LYS A 534 -28.89 0.25 38.56
CA LYS A 534 -30.07 0.30 39.42
C LYS A 534 -30.12 -0.98 40.25
N SER A 535 -29.89 -0.86 41.55
CA SER A 535 -30.12 -1.95 42.50
C SER A 535 -31.50 -1.78 43.13
N VAL A 536 -32.39 -2.73 42.90
CA VAL A 536 -33.73 -2.76 43.48
C VAL A 536 -33.74 -3.78 44.59
N SER A 537 -33.81 -3.35 45.85
CA SER A 537 -34.05 -4.25 46.97
C SER A 537 -35.55 -4.33 47.23
N ARG A 538 -36.07 -5.56 47.29
CA ARG A 538 -37.45 -5.83 47.74
C ARG A 538 -37.38 -6.55 49.08
N ASN A 539 -37.79 -5.87 50.14
CA ASN A 539 -37.98 -6.53 51.43
C ASN A 539 -39.22 -7.42 51.38
N LYS A 540 -39.03 -8.72 51.59
CA LYS A 540 -40.11 -9.69 51.74
C LYS A 540 -40.31 -9.95 53.24
N GLY A 541 -41.08 -9.09 53.91
CA GLY A 541 -41.33 -9.23 55.35
C GLY A 541 -42.54 -8.48 55.87
N GLY A 542 -43.50 -9.24 56.41
CA GLY A 542 -44.48 -8.80 57.42
C GLY A 542 -45.72 -8.03 56.95
N LYS A 543 -46.88 -8.30 57.56
CA LYS A 543 -48.16 -7.60 57.37
C LYS A 543 -48.00 -6.09 57.64
N GLY A 544 -47.65 -5.32 56.60
CA GLY A 544 -47.55 -3.86 56.68
C GLY A 544 -46.53 -3.29 55.69
N GLY A 545 -46.93 -3.13 54.42
CA GLY A 545 -46.28 -2.24 53.45
C GLY A 545 -44.82 -2.54 53.11
N GLY A 546 -44.57 -3.45 52.17
CA GLY A 546 -43.23 -3.67 51.61
C GLY A 546 -42.76 -2.50 50.76
N GLY A 547 -42.00 -1.57 51.37
CA GLY A 547 -41.24 -0.55 50.65
C GLY A 547 -40.04 -1.17 49.95
N GLY A 548 -39.97 -1.07 48.62
CA GLY A 548 -38.76 -1.37 47.86
C GLY A 548 -37.84 -0.15 47.83
N SER A 549 -36.54 -0.34 48.10
CA SER A 549 -35.55 0.72 47.91
C SER A 549 -34.90 0.56 46.53
N VAL A 550 -34.82 1.65 45.78
CA VAL A 550 -34.08 1.70 44.51
C VAL A 550 -32.85 2.57 44.73
N SER A 551 -31.68 1.93 44.79
CA SER A 551 -30.40 2.63 44.82
C SER A 551 -29.85 2.74 43.40
N THR A 552 -29.41 3.93 43.01
CA THR A 552 -28.70 4.16 41.75
C THR A 552 -27.23 4.45 42.05
N SER A 553 -26.32 3.63 41.51
CA SER A 553 -24.88 3.86 41.59
C SER A 553 -24.28 4.00 40.20
N ASP A 554 -23.25 4.83 40.07
CA ASP A 554 -22.46 4.92 38.85
C ASP A 554 -21.43 3.79 38.84
N GLN A 555 -21.30 3.08 37.72
CA GLN A 555 -20.40 1.94 37.54
C GLN A 555 -19.61 2.10 36.24
N SER A 556 -18.38 1.58 36.21
CA SER A 556 -17.56 1.49 35.00
C SER A 556 -17.97 0.28 34.16
N ARG A 557 -18.20 0.48 32.86
CA ARG A 557 -18.45 -0.60 31.89
C ARG A 557 -17.62 -0.35 30.65
N ALA A 558 -16.94 -1.38 30.12
CA ALA A 558 -16.27 -1.27 28.82
C ALA A 558 -17.30 -0.96 27.72
N LEU A 559 -16.93 -0.10 26.75
CA LEU A 559 -17.83 0.27 25.66
C LEU A 559 -18.36 -0.97 24.90
N MET A 560 -17.48 -1.95 24.70
CA MET A 560 -17.85 -3.33 24.41
C MET A 560 -17.03 -4.27 25.28
N LEU A 561 -17.69 -5.24 25.91
CA LEU A 561 -17.01 -6.32 26.62
C LEU A 561 -16.26 -7.22 25.63
N PRO A 562 -15.18 -7.90 26.05
CA PRO A 562 -14.47 -8.84 25.19
C PRO A 562 -15.38 -9.94 24.59
N GLN A 563 -16.40 -10.37 25.34
CA GLN A 563 -17.40 -11.34 24.86
C GLN A 563 -18.28 -10.73 23.77
N GLU A 564 -18.76 -9.50 23.95
CA GLU A 564 -19.56 -8.77 22.95
C GLU A 564 -18.77 -8.52 21.67
N LEU A 565 -17.45 -8.28 21.76
CA LEU A 565 -16.58 -8.15 20.59
C LEU A 565 -16.44 -9.45 19.81
N LYS A 566 -16.28 -10.59 20.50
CA LYS A 566 -16.21 -11.91 19.85
C LYS A 566 -17.52 -12.30 19.17
N GLU A 567 -18.64 -11.84 19.70
CA GLU A 567 -19.98 -12.04 19.16
C GLU A 567 -20.39 -10.95 18.15
N LEU A 568 -19.49 -10.03 17.81
CA LEU A 568 -19.75 -9.00 16.81
C LEU A 568 -20.14 -9.64 15.48
N ASP A 569 -21.28 -9.22 14.95
CA ASP A 569 -21.83 -9.76 13.71
C ASP A 569 -20.84 -9.63 12.55
N GLN A 570 -20.78 -10.64 11.68
CA GLN A 570 -19.82 -10.68 10.57
C GLN A 570 -20.04 -9.58 9.53
N SER A 571 -21.21 -8.92 9.50
CA SER A 571 -21.46 -7.72 8.69
C SER A 571 -20.92 -6.43 9.30
N LYS A 572 -20.47 -6.45 10.55
CA LYS A 572 -20.01 -5.26 11.29
C LYS A 572 -18.50 -5.23 11.44
N GLU A 573 -17.96 -4.03 11.52
CA GLU A 573 -16.57 -3.75 11.82
C GLU A 573 -16.47 -2.49 12.68
N ILE A 574 -15.34 -2.32 13.33
CA ILE A 574 -15.04 -1.13 14.13
C ILE A 574 -13.94 -0.37 13.43
N VAL A 575 -14.18 0.91 13.14
CA VAL A 575 -13.19 1.82 12.56
C VAL A 575 -12.74 2.79 13.65
N LEU A 576 -11.45 2.77 13.96
CA LEU A 576 -10.78 3.73 14.83
C LEU A 576 -9.99 4.70 13.95
N TYR A 577 -10.08 5.99 14.26
CA TYR A 577 -9.37 7.01 13.50
C TYR A 577 -8.87 8.14 14.41
N ASN A 578 -7.55 8.30 14.49
CA ASN A 578 -6.89 9.30 15.33
C ASN A 578 -7.50 9.34 16.76
N ALA A 579 -7.76 10.53 17.29
CA ALA A 579 -8.38 10.75 18.61
C ALA A 579 -9.93 10.88 18.53
N GLU A 580 -10.56 10.44 17.44
CA GLU A 580 -12.01 10.48 17.27
C GLU A 580 -12.66 9.24 17.90
N LYS A 581 -13.98 9.34 18.14
CA LYS A 581 -14.75 8.23 18.70
C LYS A 581 -14.77 7.02 17.75
N PRO A 582 -14.77 5.79 18.29
CA PRO A 582 -14.88 4.58 17.49
C PRO A 582 -16.17 4.58 16.66
N ILE A 583 -16.06 4.19 15.39
CA ILE A 583 -17.21 4.07 14.49
C ILE A 583 -17.58 2.60 14.39
N LEU A 584 -18.79 2.24 14.82
CA LEU A 584 -19.37 0.92 14.52
C LEU A 584 -19.96 0.98 13.11
N ALA A 585 -19.26 0.40 12.15
CA ALA A 585 -19.56 0.45 10.73
C ALA A 585 -20.08 -0.90 10.21
N ASP A 586 -20.75 -0.85 9.07
CA ASP A 586 -21.08 -2.01 8.24
C ASP A 586 -19.91 -2.28 7.29
N LYS A 587 -19.48 -3.54 7.18
CA LYS A 587 -18.51 -3.96 6.18
C LYS A 587 -19.07 -3.69 4.78
N ILE A 588 -18.19 -3.29 3.88
CA ILE A 588 -18.51 -3.34 2.46
C ILE A 588 -18.63 -4.81 2.06
N ARG A 589 -19.52 -5.10 1.12
CA ARG A 589 -19.65 -6.41 0.47
C ARG A 589 -19.76 -6.16 -1.01
N TYR A 590 -18.64 -6.23 -1.72
CA TYR A 590 -18.59 -5.80 -3.13
C TYR A 590 -19.65 -6.51 -3.99
N PHE A 591 -19.90 -7.79 -3.71
CA PHE A 591 -20.87 -8.62 -4.44
C PHE A 591 -22.34 -8.28 -4.17
N GLN A 592 -22.65 -7.49 -3.12
CA GLN A 592 -24.01 -7.01 -2.83
C GLN A 592 -24.26 -5.60 -3.38
N ASP A 593 -23.22 -4.93 -3.88
CA ASP A 593 -23.28 -3.56 -4.35
C ASP A 593 -23.23 -3.54 -5.90
N PRO A 594 -24.29 -3.08 -6.58
CA PRO A 594 -24.36 -3.12 -8.03
C PRO A 594 -23.19 -2.40 -8.72
N ILE A 595 -22.69 -1.31 -8.13
CA ILE A 595 -21.58 -0.54 -8.71
C ILE A 595 -20.28 -1.33 -8.64
N PHE A 596 -20.02 -2.00 -7.52
CA PHE A 596 -18.82 -2.83 -7.41
C PHE A 596 -18.90 -4.07 -8.29
N MET A 597 -20.07 -4.70 -8.41
CA MET A 597 -20.26 -5.83 -9.34
C MET A 597 -20.07 -5.43 -10.80
N GLU A 598 -20.59 -4.27 -11.22
CA GLU A 598 -20.35 -3.74 -12.57
C GLU A 598 -18.87 -3.52 -12.84
N ARG A 599 -18.10 -3.08 -11.83
CA ARG A 599 -16.65 -2.92 -11.94
C ARG A 599 -15.92 -4.26 -11.97
N ALA A 600 -16.28 -5.20 -11.08
CA ALA A 600 -15.66 -6.51 -10.98
C ALA A 600 -15.84 -7.37 -12.26
N ASN A 601 -16.97 -7.21 -12.96
CA ASN A 601 -17.27 -8.00 -14.16
C ASN A 601 -16.58 -7.48 -15.45
N GLN A 602 -15.70 -6.50 -15.34
CA GLN A 602 -15.02 -5.93 -16.51
C GLN A 602 -13.89 -6.85 -16.97
N LYS A 603 -13.72 -7.00 -18.28
CA LYS A 603 -12.60 -7.76 -18.85
C LYS A 603 -11.31 -6.95 -18.80
N ILE A 604 -10.19 -7.65 -18.64
CA ILE A 604 -8.85 -7.09 -18.73
C ILE A 604 -8.61 -6.60 -20.17
N ALA A 605 -8.10 -5.40 -20.32
CA ALA A 605 -7.71 -4.87 -21.64
C ALA A 605 -6.52 -5.66 -22.20
N ASP A 606 -6.55 -5.98 -23.50
CA ASP A 606 -5.53 -6.83 -24.16
C ASP A 606 -4.10 -6.34 -23.95
N ARG A 607 -3.88 -5.02 -23.90
CA ARG A 607 -2.56 -4.41 -23.62
C ARG A 607 -1.97 -4.75 -22.25
N CYS A 608 -2.82 -5.12 -21.28
CA CYS A 608 -2.44 -5.44 -19.90
C CYS A 608 -2.46 -6.95 -19.65
N MET A 609 -2.79 -7.78 -20.65
CA MET A 609 -2.74 -9.22 -20.50
C MET A 609 -1.29 -9.69 -20.36
N PRO A 610 -0.96 -10.50 -19.33
CA PRO A 610 0.36 -11.08 -19.20
C PRO A 610 0.63 -11.97 -20.41
N LYS A 611 1.84 -11.87 -20.95
CA LYS A 611 2.28 -12.71 -22.05
C LYS A 611 2.76 -14.05 -21.51
N LYS A 612 2.60 -15.09 -22.32
CA LYS A 612 3.23 -16.38 -22.07
C LYS A 612 4.75 -16.21 -22.17
N LEU A 613 5.46 -16.60 -21.13
CA LEU A 613 6.92 -16.56 -21.10
C LEU A 613 7.50 -17.67 -21.98
N ASN A 614 8.64 -17.40 -22.63
CA ASN A 614 9.37 -18.42 -23.39
C ASN A 614 10.25 -19.24 -22.43
N VAL A 615 9.61 -20.12 -21.65
CA VAL A 615 10.27 -20.95 -20.64
C VAL A 615 11.20 -21.97 -21.27
N ASP A 616 10.84 -22.52 -22.44
CA ASP A 616 11.66 -23.48 -23.19
C ASP A 616 12.99 -22.86 -23.64
N ALA A 617 12.97 -21.68 -24.25
CA ALA A 617 14.21 -20.98 -24.61
C ALA A 617 15.05 -20.62 -23.38
N MET A 618 14.40 -20.25 -22.26
CA MET A 618 15.12 -20.02 -21.01
C MET A 618 15.80 -21.30 -20.50
N LEU A 619 15.11 -22.43 -20.58
CA LEU A 619 15.65 -23.73 -20.19
C LEU A 619 16.83 -24.14 -21.07
N GLU A 620 16.80 -23.87 -22.37
CA GLU A 620 17.94 -24.07 -23.29
C GLU A 620 19.15 -23.23 -22.88
N VAL A 621 18.94 -21.93 -22.61
CA VAL A 621 19.97 -21.02 -22.12
C VAL A 621 20.58 -21.49 -20.80
N MET A 622 19.74 -21.95 -19.86
CA MET A 622 20.15 -22.45 -18.55
C MET A 622 20.90 -23.79 -18.62
N ARG A 623 20.49 -24.68 -19.52
CA ARG A 623 21.19 -25.97 -19.76
C ARG A 623 22.54 -25.79 -20.46
N GLY A 624 22.88 -24.56 -20.86
CA GLY A 624 24.09 -24.32 -21.64
C GLY A 624 23.99 -24.92 -23.03
N VAL A 625 22.77 -25.14 -23.56
CA VAL A 625 22.56 -25.37 -25.00
C VAL A 625 22.74 -24.01 -25.68
N ILE A 626 23.99 -23.57 -25.69
CA ILE A 626 24.44 -22.67 -26.72
C ILE A 626 24.43 -23.56 -27.96
N GLN A 627 23.59 -23.25 -28.95
CA GLN A 627 24.00 -23.49 -30.32
C GLN A 627 25.30 -22.69 -30.50
N GLU A 628 26.43 -23.29 -30.12
CA GLU A 628 27.69 -22.95 -30.74
C GLU A 628 27.58 -23.49 -32.16
N GLU A 629 26.82 -22.81 -33.02
CA GLU A 629 27.24 -22.78 -34.40
C GLU A 629 28.51 -21.95 -34.43
N ILE A 630 29.59 -22.63 -34.84
CA ILE A 630 30.97 -22.19 -34.99
C ILE A 630 31.84 -22.53 -33.77
N THR A 631 32.20 -23.80 -33.68
CA THR A 631 33.31 -24.28 -32.85
C THR A 631 34.69 -24.01 -33.47
N ASP A 632 34.78 -23.59 -34.74
CA ASP A 632 36.05 -23.18 -35.34
C ASP A 632 35.85 -22.43 -36.68
N VAL A 633 36.17 -21.12 -36.76
CA VAL A 633 36.15 -20.37 -38.03
C VAL A 633 37.20 -20.93 -39.00
N SER A 634 38.23 -21.62 -38.50
CA SER A 634 39.26 -22.25 -39.32
C SER A 634 38.90 -23.63 -39.87
N GLN A 635 37.73 -24.18 -39.48
CA GLN A 635 37.17 -25.42 -40.05
C GLN A 635 35.96 -25.15 -40.96
N LEU A 636 35.57 -23.89 -41.15
CA LEU A 636 34.65 -23.56 -42.23
C LEU A 636 35.35 -23.89 -43.55
N PRO A 637 34.73 -24.71 -44.42
CA PRO A 637 35.22 -24.84 -45.78
C PRO A 637 35.30 -23.43 -46.37
N SER A 638 36.37 -23.14 -47.09
CA SER A 638 36.47 -21.89 -47.85
C SER A 638 35.22 -21.71 -48.71
N GLY A 639 34.84 -20.47 -49.07
CA GLY A 639 33.67 -20.23 -49.93
C GLY A 639 33.67 -21.08 -51.20
N LYS A 640 34.87 -21.48 -51.67
CA LYS A 640 35.10 -22.41 -52.76
C LYS A 640 34.69 -23.86 -52.47
N GLU A 641 35.01 -24.37 -51.28
CA GLU A 641 34.66 -25.73 -50.85
C GLU A 641 33.17 -25.88 -50.51
N MET A 642 32.52 -24.80 -50.06
CA MET A 642 31.07 -24.79 -49.82
C MET A 642 30.25 -24.88 -51.12
N VAL A 643 30.73 -24.27 -52.21
CA VAL A 643 30.09 -24.32 -53.54
C VAL A 643 30.26 -25.69 -54.22
N GLU A 644 31.27 -26.48 -53.81
CA GLU A 644 31.57 -27.80 -54.39
C GLU A 644 30.96 -28.98 -53.59
N ASP A 645 30.54 -28.79 -52.34
CA ASP A 645 29.90 -29.83 -51.50
C ASP A 645 28.36 -29.83 -51.68
N PRO A 646 27.75 -30.91 -52.24
CA PRO A 646 26.31 -30.97 -52.53
C PRO A 646 25.38 -30.79 -51.33
N ARG A 647 25.89 -30.92 -50.09
CA ARG A 647 25.10 -30.76 -48.86
C ARG A 647 24.64 -29.32 -48.63
N TRP A 648 25.31 -28.33 -49.22
CA TRP A 648 24.98 -26.92 -49.08
C TRP A 648 24.04 -26.39 -50.17
N ASN A 649 23.71 -27.21 -51.18
CA ASN A 649 22.84 -26.80 -52.29
C ASN A 649 21.47 -26.33 -51.83
N ALA A 650 20.87 -26.98 -50.82
CA ALA A 650 19.57 -26.59 -50.28
C ALA A 650 19.61 -25.19 -49.62
N PHE A 651 20.70 -24.85 -48.93
CA PHE A 651 20.92 -23.55 -48.32
C PHE A 651 21.13 -22.45 -49.39
N PHE A 652 21.90 -22.75 -50.45
CA PHE A 652 22.08 -21.81 -51.57
C PHE A 652 20.81 -21.62 -52.40
N ASP A 653 20.00 -22.67 -52.59
CA ASP A 653 18.70 -22.58 -53.26
C ASP A 653 17.71 -21.71 -52.44
N GLU A 654 17.74 -21.83 -51.11
CA GLU A 654 16.91 -21.04 -50.20
C GLU A 654 17.37 -19.57 -50.13
N MET A 655 18.68 -19.31 -50.09
CA MET A 655 19.24 -17.96 -50.20
C MET A 655 18.98 -17.32 -51.58
N ASN A 656 19.04 -18.09 -52.66
CA ASN A 656 18.67 -17.62 -54.01
C ASN A 656 17.19 -17.23 -54.09
N ALA A 657 16.32 -18.00 -53.45
CA ALA A 657 14.88 -17.70 -53.41
C ALA A 657 14.56 -16.43 -52.59
N VAL A 658 15.35 -16.13 -51.55
CA VAL A 658 15.11 -14.99 -50.64
C VAL A 658 15.80 -13.71 -51.09
N LEU A 659 17.02 -13.81 -51.66
CA LEU A 659 17.88 -12.64 -51.94
C LEU A 659 18.16 -12.43 -53.43
N GLY A 660 17.79 -13.38 -54.31
CA GLY A 660 17.81 -13.20 -55.76
C GLY A 660 19.21 -13.22 -56.40
N PHE A 661 20.17 -13.95 -55.84
CA PHE A 661 21.59 -13.74 -56.14
C PHE A 661 22.26 -14.58 -57.24
N ASP A 662 21.70 -15.55 -57.95
CA ASP A 662 22.44 -16.39 -58.96
C ASP A 662 23.69 -17.13 -58.41
N ALA A 663 23.80 -18.42 -58.74
CA ALA A 663 24.96 -19.25 -58.45
C ALA A 663 26.30 -18.67 -58.98
N ASP A 664 26.26 -17.84 -60.03
CA ASP A 664 27.46 -17.19 -60.57
C ASP A 664 28.02 -16.07 -59.68
N PHE A 665 27.20 -15.46 -58.80
CA PHE A 665 27.67 -14.42 -57.86
C PHE A 665 28.63 -15.00 -56.80
N PHE A 666 28.35 -16.22 -56.32
CA PHE A 666 29.18 -16.90 -55.32
C PHE A 666 30.42 -17.56 -55.91
N LYS A 667 30.47 -17.81 -57.23
CA LYS A 667 31.68 -18.31 -57.91
C LYS A 667 32.70 -17.21 -58.21
N ALA A 668 32.28 -15.94 -58.21
CA ALA A 668 33.13 -14.79 -58.57
C ALA A 668 33.83 -14.13 -57.37
N ALA A 669 33.36 -14.38 -56.15
CA ALA A 669 33.99 -13.98 -54.88
C ALA A 669 34.89 -15.10 -54.34
#